data_AF-A0A671ST16-F1
#
_entry.id   AF-A0A671ST16-F1
#
_cell.length_a   1.000
_cell.length_b   1.000
_cell.length_c   1.000
_cell.angle_alpha   90.00
_cell.angle_beta   90.00
_cell.angle_gamma   90.00
#
_symmetry.space_group_name_H-M   'P 1'
#
loop_
_entity.id
_entity.type
_entity.pdbx_description
1 polymer ?
#
loop_
_entity_poly.entity_id
_entity_poly.type
_entity_poly.pdbx_seq_one_letter_code
_entity_poly.pdbx_strand_id
1 'polypeptide(L)'
;MHQHSQSQMETVSHCLIFRVWSHQTLKSDILLGMAALEVSKTLKANNMKSEFPYSPLVVFVVYCLFVIEKGSSLPIHCIVFLASSAGSTPTHGSSAPSPETSPRVCVNGETESQGSSSGSGSNQAPRASPTPPRASLISNGLLPPGYVIQLHWEQRVDQNDRVYYVDHIEKRTTWERPEPLPPGWERRLDPMGRVYYVDHIIRTTTWQRPTLESVRNYEEWQNQRSQLQGAMQRFNQRFIYGVSKCVKENFDPLGPLPPGWEKRTDSNRRMYFVHHPTRSTQWEDPRTQGLLNEKPLPEGWEMRFTVDGIPYFVDHNRKTTTYIDPRTGKSSLENGPQITYVRDFKAKMHYFRFWCQQLAIPQHLKIHVSRKTLFEDSFQQIMSCHPQDLRRRLWIIFPGEEGLDYGGVAREWFFLLSHEVLNPMYCLFEYAGKDNYCLQINPASSINPDHLKYFKFIGRFIAMALFHGKFIDTGFSLPFYKRILNKPLALKDLESIDPEFYNSLIWIKDNNIEECGLEMFFSVDKEILGEVTTHELKPDGGNIQVTEENKEEYIRLVAEWRLSRGVEEQTQAFLEGFNEVLPQQYLQYFDAKELEVMLCGMQEIDLVDWQRSTIYRHYARSSKQIGWFWQFVKEIDNEKRMRLLQFVTGTCRLPVGGFADLMGSNGPQKFCIEKVGKENWLPRSHTCFNRLDLPPYKSYEQLKEKLLFAIEETEGFGQE
;
A
#
# COMPACT_ATOMS: atom_id res chain seq x y z
N MET A 1 50.06 48.01 36.94
CA MET A 1 49.61 48.65 35.69
C MET A 1 48.27 48.04 35.29
N HIS A 2 47.44 48.78 34.55
CA HIS A 2 46.23 48.26 33.88
C HIS A 2 46.62 47.17 32.85
N GLN A 3 45.76 46.25 32.40
CA GLN A 3 44.41 46.45 31.85
C GLN A 3 43.39 45.36 32.21
N HIS A 4 42.11 45.63 31.90
CA HIS A 4 40.98 44.71 32.06
C HIS A 4 40.97 43.60 31.01
N SER A 5 40.50 42.42 31.42
CA SER A 5 39.48 41.69 30.66
C SER A 5 38.17 41.74 31.45
N GLN A 6 37.04 41.93 30.76
CA GLN A 6 35.71 41.76 31.35
C GLN A 6 35.23 40.35 31.06
N SER A 7 34.87 39.58 32.08
CA SER A 7 34.10 38.36 31.90
C SER A 7 32.67 38.73 31.48
N GLN A 8 32.31 38.45 30.24
CA GLN A 8 30.89 38.42 29.86
C GLN A 8 30.21 37.29 30.63
N MET A 9 29.24 37.63 31.47
CA MET A 9 28.43 36.67 32.21
C MET A 9 27.16 36.46 31.40
N GLU A 10 27.07 35.33 30.70
CA GLU A 10 25.97 35.06 29.77
C GLU A 10 24.61 34.97 30.50
N THR A 11 23.57 35.50 29.85
CA THR A 11 22.26 35.70 30.48
C THR A 11 21.46 34.41 30.59
N VAL A 12 21.16 33.99 31.82
CA VAL A 12 20.23 32.88 32.11
C VAL A 12 18.81 33.24 31.63
N SER A 13 18.19 32.36 30.83
CA SER A 13 16.86 32.56 30.27
C SER A 13 15.74 32.36 31.31
N HIS A 14 15.06 33.43 31.69
CA HIS A 14 14.00 33.43 32.71
C HIS A 14 12.63 32.85 32.27
N CYS A 15 12.60 32.04 31.21
CA CYS A 15 11.37 31.51 30.60
C CYS A 15 11.47 30.00 30.38
N LEU A 16 10.53 29.24 30.94
CA LEU A 16 10.38 27.81 30.68
C LEU A 16 9.41 27.62 29.52
N ILE A 17 9.81 26.84 28.52
CA ILE A 17 8.99 26.56 27.33
C ILE A 17 8.56 25.09 27.38
N PHE A 18 7.27 24.87 27.57
CA PHE A 18 6.64 23.56 27.47
C PHE A 18 6.29 23.31 26.00
N ARG A 19 6.63 22.13 25.49
CA ARG A 19 6.31 21.67 24.13
C ARG A 19 5.59 20.34 24.21
N VAL A 20 4.43 20.26 23.56
CA VAL A 20 3.61 19.04 23.46
C VAL A 20 3.84 18.45 22.09
N TRP A 21 4.24 17.18 22.04
CA TRP A 21 4.58 16.46 20.82
C TRP A 21 3.62 15.29 20.61
N SER A 22 3.23 15.01 19.37
CA SER A 22 2.51 13.79 19.02
C SER A 22 3.51 12.64 18.99
N HIS A 23 3.34 11.61 19.82
CA HIS A 23 4.26 10.49 19.79
C HIS A 23 3.88 9.47 18.70
N GLN A 24 4.72 9.33 17.66
CA GLN A 24 4.57 8.31 16.62
C GLN A 24 5.89 7.55 16.40
N THR A 25 5.88 6.24 16.63
CA THR A 25 7.07 5.38 16.49
C THR A 25 7.57 5.16 15.05
N LEU A 26 6.96 5.78 14.03
CA LEU A 26 7.23 5.55 12.59
C LEU A 26 7.22 6.85 11.74
N LYS A 27 7.10 8.02 12.36
CA LYS A 27 7.25 9.34 11.74
C LYS A 27 8.01 10.22 12.75
N SER A 28 8.45 11.41 12.35
CA SER A 28 8.91 12.40 13.33
C SER A 28 7.76 12.84 14.24
N ASP A 29 8.05 13.01 15.53
CA ASP A 29 7.06 13.49 16.50
C ASP A 29 6.70 14.97 16.16
N ILE A 30 5.45 15.23 15.81
CA ILE A 30 4.97 16.57 15.40
C ILE A 30 4.73 17.45 16.63
N LEU A 31 5.16 18.71 16.60
CA LEU A 31 4.84 19.68 17.66
C LEU A 31 3.34 20.05 17.61
N LEU A 32 2.55 19.49 18.53
CA LEU A 32 1.11 19.74 18.67
C LEU A 32 0.79 21.07 19.36
N GLY A 33 1.75 21.65 20.10
CA GLY A 33 1.54 22.93 20.76
C GLY A 33 2.71 23.34 21.67
N MET A 34 2.74 24.62 22.03
CA MET A 34 3.80 25.21 22.85
C MET A 34 3.23 26.24 23.81
N ALA A 35 3.69 26.23 25.06
CA ALA A 35 3.28 27.18 26.10
C ALA A 35 4.51 27.70 26.86
N ALA A 36 4.52 28.99 27.20
CA ALA A 36 5.65 29.65 27.85
C ALA A 36 5.29 30.13 29.26
N LEU A 37 6.17 29.86 30.24
CA LEU A 37 6.04 30.28 31.63
C LEU A 37 7.23 31.13 32.03
N GLU A 38 6.99 32.43 32.17
CA GLU A 38 7.99 33.40 32.57
C GLU A 38 8.18 33.39 34.10
N VAL A 39 9.10 32.54 34.57
CA VAL A 39 9.32 32.19 35.99
C VAL A 39 9.47 33.43 36.87
N SER A 40 10.08 34.48 36.36
CA SER A 40 10.28 35.76 37.06
C SER A 40 8.97 36.50 37.38
N LYS A 41 7.93 36.36 36.55
CA LYS A 41 6.58 36.92 36.79
C LYS A 41 5.79 36.03 37.76
N THR A 42 5.87 34.72 37.59
CA THR A 42 5.16 33.74 38.45
C THR A 42 5.65 33.78 39.91
N LEU A 43 6.96 33.96 40.14
CA LEU A 43 7.51 34.13 41.49
C LEU A 43 7.09 35.46 42.15
N LYS A 44 7.04 36.56 41.37
CA LYS A 44 6.55 37.87 41.84
C LYS A 44 5.07 37.83 42.22
N ALA A 45 4.24 37.16 41.42
CA ALA A 45 2.82 36.95 41.72
C ALA A 45 2.58 36.16 43.02
N ASN A 46 3.54 35.33 43.45
CA ASN A 46 3.48 34.51 44.66
C ASN A 46 4.33 35.09 45.83
N ASN A 47 4.51 36.42 45.86
CA ASN A 47 5.20 37.15 46.94
C ASN A 47 6.63 36.66 47.25
N MET A 48 7.35 36.12 46.25
CA MET A 48 8.76 35.70 46.37
C MET A 48 9.06 34.70 47.51
N LYS A 49 8.08 33.93 47.99
CA LYS A 49 8.28 32.95 49.06
C LYS A 49 8.98 31.68 48.57
N SER A 50 10.28 31.56 48.80
CA SER A 50 11.00 30.28 48.88
C SER A 50 11.40 30.01 50.33
N GLU A 51 11.11 28.82 50.87
CA GLU A 51 11.36 28.50 52.29
C GLU A 51 12.85 28.27 52.63
N PHE A 52 13.73 28.24 51.63
CA PHE A 52 15.17 27.99 51.78
C PHE A 52 15.96 29.15 51.14
N PRO A 53 16.70 29.98 51.91
CA PRO A 53 17.28 31.21 51.37
C PRO A 53 18.61 31.08 50.60
N TYR A 54 19.32 29.94 50.68
CA TYR A 54 20.70 29.81 50.19
C TYR A 54 21.02 28.45 49.55
N SER A 55 20.56 28.25 48.30
CA SER A 55 21.02 27.13 47.45
C SER A 55 20.75 27.41 45.96
N PRO A 56 21.63 27.00 45.02
CA PRO A 56 21.36 27.12 43.59
C PRO A 56 20.17 26.24 43.17
N LEU A 57 19.27 26.80 42.35
CA LEU A 57 17.99 26.17 42.03
C LEU A 57 18.14 25.22 40.82
N VAL A 58 18.50 23.97 41.09
CA VAL A 58 18.65 22.92 40.06
C VAL A 58 17.28 22.31 39.74
N VAL A 59 16.74 22.61 38.56
CA VAL A 59 15.45 22.08 38.09
C VAL A 59 15.66 20.76 37.34
N PHE A 60 15.32 19.64 37.98
CA PHE A 60 15.19 18.36 37.28
C PHE A 60 13.82 18.26 36.61
N VAL A 61 13.80 18.23 35.27
CA VAL A 61 12.59 17.91 34.50
C VAL A 61 12.45 16.39 34.42
N VAL A 62 11.46 15.83 35.12
CA VAL A 62 11.13 14.41 35.02
C VAL A 62 10.25 14.20 33.79
N TYR A 63 10.72 13.39 32.84
CA TYR A 63 9.94 12.96 31.68
C TYR A 63 8.88 11.94 32.09
N CYS A 64 7.70 12.43 32.50
CA CYS A 64 6.53 11.58 32.72
C CYS A 64 5.75 11.40 31.41
N LEU A 65 5.89 10.22 30.79
CA LEU A 65 5.02 9.79 29.69
C LEU A 65 3.61 9.52 30.22
N PHE A 66 2.61 10.24 29.69
CA PHE A 66 1.20 10.01 29.96
C PHE A 66 0.45 9.74 28.66
N VAL A 67 -0.32 8.65 28.62
CA VAL A 67 -1.30 8.38 27.55
C VAL A 67 -2.63 8.98 27.98
N ILE A 68 -3.27 9.76 27.11
CA ILE A 68 -4.46 10.57 27.44
C ILE A 68 -5.61 10.18 26.52
N GLU A 69 -6.76 9.79 27.10
CA GLU A 69 -7.99 9.55 26.33
C GLU A 69 -8.79 10.83 26.07
N LYS A 70 -9.49 10.84 24.93
CA LYS A 70 -10.13 12.01 24.33
C LYS A 70 -11.19 12.62 25.25
N GLY A 71 -10.98 13.87 25.69
CA GLY A 71 -11.91 14.64 26.51
C GLY A 71 -11.61 14.70 28.02
N SER A 72 -10.47 14.19 28.46
CA SER A 72 -10.01 14.32 29.86
C SER A 72 -9.13 15.56 30.08
N SER A 73 -9.20 16.17 31.27
CA SER A 73 -8.33 17.27 31.69
C SER A 73 -7.39 16.82 32.81
N LEU A 74 -6.11 17.18 32.70
CA LEU A 74 -5.04 16.73 33.60
C LEU A 74 -4.48 17.90 34.42
N PRO A 75 -4.65 17.93 35.75
CA PRO A 75 -3.97 18.88 36.62
C PRO A 75 -2.48 18.51 36.76
N ILE A 76 -1.61 19.20 36.04
CA ILE A 76 -0.16 18.97 36.08
C ILE A 76 0.41 19.51 37.41
N HIS A 77 0.61 18.60 38.38
CA HIS A 77 1.33 18.91 39.62
C HIS A 77 2.85 18.82 39.39
N CYS A 78 3.52 19.96 39.17
CA CYS A 78 4.98 20.03 39.19
C CYS A 78 5.52 19.81 40.61
N ILE A 79 6.10 18.64 40.87
CA ILE A 79 6.82 18.36 42.12
C ILE A 79 8.29 18.74 41.92
N VAL A 80 8.76 19.75 42.65
CA VAL A 80 10.17 20.20 42.62
C VAL A 80 10.93 19.53 43.76
N PHE A 81 11.91 18.69 43.45
CA PHE A 81 12.80 18.09 44.44
C PHE A 81 14.09 18.91 44.59
N LEU A 82 14.46 19.22 45.84
CA LEU A 82 15.75 19.80 46.19
C LEU A 82 16.66 18.68 46.74
N ALA A 83 17.73 18.35 46.01
CA ALA A 83 18.68 17.31 46.41
C ALA A 83 19.85 17.90 47.21
N SER A 84 20.13 17.31 48.39
CA SER A 84 21.33 17.60 49.19
C SER A 84 22.41 16.56 48.92
N SER A 85 23.65 17.00 48.71
CA SER A 85 24.77 16.13 48.35
C SER A 85 25.45 15.51 49.58
N ALA A 86 24.98 14.33 49.99
CA ALA A 86 25.68 13.44 50.92
C ALA A 86 25.50 11.98 50.46
N GLY A 87 26.59 11.22 50.37
CA GLY A 87 26.56 9.85 49.83
C GLY A 87 26.86 8.78 50.88
N SER A 88 26.07 7.71 50.90
CA SER A 88 26.39 6.43 51.53
C SER A 88 25.48 5.31 51.00
N THR A 89 26.04 4.12 50.81
CA THR A 89 25.28 2.88 50.54
C THR A 89 24.92 2.17 51.85
N PRO A 90 23.83 1.38 51.86
CA PRO A 90 23.96 -0.05 52.15
C PRO A 90 23.00 -0.96 51.33
N THR A 91 22.81 -2.21 51.77
CA THR A 91 22.44 -3.37 50.94
C THR A 91 21.20 -4.17 51.40
N HIS A 92 20.70 -5.03 50.49
CA HIS A 92 19.89 -6.26 50.69
C HIS A 92 18.38 -6.16 51.01
N GLY A 93 17.58 -6.99 50.31
CA GLY A 93 16.16 -7.25 50.61
C GLY A 93 15.44 -8.17 49.60
N SER A 94 15.18 -9.42 49.98
CA SER A 94 14.32 -10.44 49.31
C SER A 94 12.84 -10.00 49.16
N SER A 95 11.92 -10.64 48.40
CA SER A 95 11.93 -11.87 47.55
C SER A 95 10.62 -11.97 46.75
N ALA A 96 10.55 -12.83 45.72
CA ALA A 96 9.31 -13.27 45.06
C ALA A 96 9.19 -14.82 45.05
N PRO A 97 7.97 -15.41 45.07
CA PRO A 97 7.76 -16.84 45.25
C PRO A 97 7.74 -17.68 43.95
N SER A 98 8.08 -18.97 44.08
CA SER A 98 7.92 -20.00 43.05
C SER A 98 6.48 -20.54 42.97
N PRO A 99 6.18 -21.40 41.98
CA PRO A 99 5.79 -22.76 42.34
C PRO A 99 6.56 -23.87 41.60
N GLU A 100 6.40 -25.09 42.13
CA GLU A 100 6.91 -26.37 41.62
C GLU A 100 5.93 -26.95 40.54
N THR A 101 6.06 -28.13 39.93
CA THR A 101 6.94 -29.31 40.14
C THR A 101 7.11 -30.07 38.80
N SER A 102 8.13 -30.92 38.66
CA SER A 102 8.18 -31.99 37.64
C SER A 102 7.65 -33.33 38.20
N PRO A 103 7.58 -34.40 37.38
CA PRO A 103 8.60 -35.43 37.56
C PRO A 103 9.20 -36.00 36.25
N ARG A 104 10.29 -36.75 36.40
CA ARG A 104 11.07 -37.39 35.32
C ARG A 104 10.58 -38.81 35.01
N VAL A 105 10.96 -39.32 33.83
CA VAL A 105 11.32 -40.74 33.63
C VAL A 105 12.68 -40.79 32.92
N CYS A 106 13.55 -41.72 33.33
CA CYS A 106 14.83 -42.00 32.67
C CYS A 106 15.02 -43.53 32.58
N VAL A 107 15.55 -44.03 31.47
CA VAL A 107 16.02 -45.42 31.29
C VAL A 107 17.29 -45.39 30.44
N ASN A 108 18.29 -46.20 30.82
CA ASN A 108 19.60 -46.29 30.15
C ASN A 108 19.67 -47.51 29.21
N GLY A 109 20.63 -47.51 28.28
CA GLY A 109 21.03 -48.69 27.50
C GLY A 109 22.25 -48.42 26.61
N GLU A 110 23.31 -49.21 26.79
CA GLU A 110 24.55 -49.21 25.98
C GLU A 110 24.37 -50.23 24.80
N THR A 111 25.30 -50.59 23.90
CA THR A 111 26.76 -50.81 24.02
C THR A 111 27.42 -51.00 22.62
N GLU A 112 28.65 -50.48 22.41
CA GLU A 112 29.71 -50.89 21.44
C GLU A 112 29.40 -50.96 19.90
N SER A 113 30.36 -50.97 18.95
CA SER A 113 31.75 -51.50 18.97
C SER A 113 32.77 -50.81 18.01
N GLN A 114 33.98 -51.40 17.91
CA GLN A 114 35.28 -50.90 17.39
C GLN A 114 35.45 -51.06 15.85
N GLY A 115 36.47 -50.58 15.12
CA GLY A 115 37.66 -49.73 15.40
C GLY A 115 38.86 -49.99 14.44
N SER A 116 39.89 -49.12 14.42
CA SER A 116 41.26 -49.28 13.79
C SER A 116 41.38 -49.43 12.23
N SER A 117 42.51 -49.24 11.51
CA SER A 117 43.77 -48.41 11.57
C SER A 117 44.55 -48.59 10.21
N SER A 118 45.78 -48.17 9.84
CA SER A 118 46.95 -47.42 10.41
C SER A 118 47.98 -47.00 9.31
N GLY A 119 48.71 -45.88 9.48
CA GLY A 119 50.10 -45.65 8.93
C GLY A 119 50.28 -45.05 7.50
N SER A 120 51.48 -44.60 7.08
CA SER A 120 52.72 -44.22 7.81
C SER A 120 53.76 -43.46 6.92
N GLY A 121 54.71 -42.73 7.54
CA GLY A 121 55.94 -42.12 6.94
C GLY A 121 55.89 -40.58 6.72
N SER A 122 56.80 -39.70 7.20
CA SER A 122 58.29 -39.63 7.31
C SER A 122 58.97 -39.09 6.04
N ASN A 123 59.76 -38.00 6.00
CA ASN A 123 60.30 -37.06 7.01
C ASN A 123 60.06 -35.57 6.55
N GLN A 124 60.79 -34.47 6.82
CA GLN A 124 62.08 -34.13 7.48
C GLN A 124 62.12 -32.62 7.85
N ALA A 125 63.20 -32.08 8.46
CA ALA A 125 63.35 -30.64 8.80
C ALA A 125 64.82 -30.16 8.78
N PRO A 126 65.08 -28.83 8.70
CA PRO A 126 65.88 -28.18 9.78
C PRO A 126 65.50 -26.72 10.16
N ARG A 127 66.17 -26.23 11.22
CA ARG A 127 66.17 -24.86 11.83
C ARG A 127 67.21 -23.91 11.16
N ALA A 128 67.30 -22.58 11.39
CA ALA A 128 66.39 -21.52 11.91
C ALA A 128 67.07 -20.10 11.88
N SER A 129 66.28 -19.03 12.15
CA SER A 129 66.65 -17.69 12.70
C SER A 129 67.35 -16.65 11.78
N PRO A 130 67.35 -15.33 12.10
CA PRO A 130 66.59 -14.55 13.10
C PRO A 130 65.85 -13.28 12.54
N THR A 131 65.13 -12.55 13.42
CA THR A 131 64.28 -11.36 13.13
C THR A 131 64.93 -10.00 13.50
N PRO A 132 64.45 -8.89 12.90
CA PRO A 132 64.41 -7.55 13.50
C PRO A 132 62.92 -7.04 13.68
N PRO A 133 62.60 -5.89 14.31
CA PRO A 133 61.70 -5.93 15.47
C PRO A 133 60.26 -5.44 15.25
N ARG A 134 59.43 -5.73 16.26
CA ARG A 134 57.99 -5.44 16.37
C ARG A 134 57.73 -4.07 17.02
N ALA A 135 57.00 -3.19 16.36
CA ALA A 135 56.38 -2.03 17.01
C ALA A 135 55.22 -2.47 17.91
N SER A 136 55.06 -1.82 19.07
CA SER A 136 54.12 -2.23 20.12
C SER A 136 52.70 -1.73 19.86
N LEU A 137 51.75 -2.66 19.72
CA LEU A 137 50.33 -2.38 19.93
C LEU A 137 50.09 -1.98 21.39
N ILE A 138 49.40 -0.86 21.61
CA ILE A 138 48.92 -0.48 22.94
C ILE A 138 47.77 -1.41 23.33
N SER A 139 47.74 -1.80 24.61
CA SER A 139 46.77 -2.76 25.14
C SER A 139 45.39 -2.13 25.30
N ASN A 140 44.49 -2.36 24.35
CA ASN A 140 43.05 -2.15 24.60
C ASN A 140 42.57 -3.18 25.62
N GLY A 141 42.03 -2.69 26.75
CA GLY A 141 41.43 -3.55 27.77
C GLY A 141 40.20 -4.29 27.25
N LEU A 142 39.98 -5.51 27.74
CA LEU A 142 38.79 -6.30 27.45
C LEU A 142 37.54 -5.63 28.04
N LEU A 143 36.71 -5.06 27.16
CA LEU A 143 35.34 -4.67 27.48
C LEU A 143 34.36 -5.83 27.19
N PRO A 144 33.24 -5.93 27.91
CA PRO A 144 32.29 -7.05 27.78
C PRO A 144 31.61 -7.08 26.39
N PRO A 145 31.11 -8.24 25.95
CA PRO A 145 30.62 -8.43 24.58
C PRO A 145 29.29 -7.70 24.31
N GLY A 146 29.37 -6.49 23.77
CA GLY A 146 28.23 -5.74 23.24
C GLY A 146 28.67 -4.47 22.48
N TYR A 147 28.08 -4.25 21.30
CA TYR A 147 28.21 -3.02 20.51
C TYR A 147 29.63 -2.58 20.11
N VAL A 148 30.33 -3.41 19.35
CA VAL A 148 31.47 -2.95 18.53
C VAL A 148 30.95 -2.00 17.45
N ILE A 149 31.46 -0.76 17.42
CA ILE A 149 31.21 0.18 16.31
C ILE A 149 31.87 -0.39 15.05
N GLN A 150 31.18 -0.37 13.90
CA GLN A 150 31.68 -1.00 12.68
C GLN A 150 33.02 -0.40 12.23
N LEU A 151 33.93 -1.23 11.70
CA LEU A 151 35.35 -0.91 11.45
C LEU A 151 35.66 0.30 10.53
N HIS A 152 34.65 0.93 9.94
CA HIS A 152 34.78 2.14 9.11
C HIS A 152 34.29 3.43 9.81
N TRP A 153 33.81 3.33 11.05
CA TRP A 153 33.34 4.44 11.86
C TRP A 153 34.29 4.72 13.01
N GLU A 154 34.78 5.95 13.10
CA GLU A 154 35.65 6.42 14.19
C GLU A 154 34.87 7.34 15.13
N GLN A 155 34.92 7.06 16.44
CA GLN A 155 34.39 7.97 17.45
C GLN A 155 35.42 9.06 17.76
N ARG A 156 34.98 10.32 17.69
CA ARG A 156 35.75 11.53 18.02
C ARG A 156 35.00 12.40 19.03
N VAL A 157 35.65 13.47 19.47
CA VAL A 157 35.12 14.46 20.40
C VAL A 157 35.41 15.85 19.84
N ASP A 158 34.45 16.78 19.91
CA ASP A 158 34.63 18.16 19.44
C ASP A 158 35.32 19.06 20.49
N GLN A 159 35.45 20.36 20.18
CA GLN A 159 36.10 21.33 21.08
C GLN A 159 35.29 21.65 22.36
N ASN A 160 34.07 21.12 22.47
CA ASN A 160 33.12 21.34 23.56
C ASN A 160 32.81 20.03 24.31
N ASP A 161 33.72 19.05 24.26
CA ASP A 161 33.59 17.69 24.82
C ASP A 161 32.40 16.85 24.29
N ARG A 162 31.80 17.22 23.15
CA ARG A 162 30.68 16.46 22.56
C ARG A 162 31.17 15.36 21.62
N VAL A 163 30.69 14.14 21.85
CA VAL A 163 31.02 12.97 21.03
C VAL A 163 30.37 13.07 19.66
N TYR A 164 31.13 12.78 18.61
CA TYR A 164 30.64 12.61 17.24
C TYR A 164 31.32 11.42 16.56
N TYR A 165 30.74 10.92 15.47
CA TYR A 165 31.18 9.72 14.75
C TYR A 165 31.48 10.08 13.30
N VAL A 166 32.63 9.63 12.80
CA VAL A 166 33.13 9.90 11.44
C VAL A 166 32.99 8.65 10.59
N ASP A 167 32.28 8.75 9.47
CA ASP A 167 32.21 7.69 8.47
C ASP A 167 33.40 7.83 7.51
N HIS A 168 34.39 6.95 7.62
CA HIS A 168 35.57 7.03 6.76
C HIS A 168 35.29 6.66 5.29
N ILE A 169 34.12 6.11 4.96
CA ILE A 169 33.77 5.72 3.59
C ILE A 169 32.85 6.77 2.96
N GLU A 170 31.74 7.14 3.61
CA GLU A 170 30.81 8.18 3.11
C GLU A 170 31.29 9.62 3.40
N LYS A 171 32.41 9.79 4.12
CA LYS A 171 33.05 11.10 4.45
C LYS A 171 32.15 12.06 5.23
N ARG A 172 31.07 11.56 5.82
CA ARG A 172 30.15 12.29 6.71
C ARG A 172 30.59 12.24 8.17
N THR A 173 29.98 13.10 8.98
CA THR A 173 30.04 13.07 10.43
C THR A 173 28.62 13.17 11.01
N THR A 174 28.33 12.45 12.09
CA THR A 174 27.05 12.54 12.83
C THR A 174 27.30 12.60 14.33
N TRP A 175 26.36 13.18 15.08
CA TRP A 175 26.37 13.20 16.55
C TRP A 175 25.79 11.91 17.15
N GLU A 176 25.01 11.16 16.37
CA GLU A 176 24.34 9.93 16.81
C GLU A 176 25.23 8.70 16.61
N ARG A 177 25.14 7.74 17.53
CA ARG A 177 25.95 6.51 17.46
C ARG A 177 25.45 5.62 16.31
N PRO A 178 26.30 5.28 15.32
CA PRO A 178 25.91 4.39 14.23
C PRO A 178 25.54 3.01 14.77
N GLU A 179 24.30 2.56 14.54
CA GLU A 179 23.90 1.22 14.93
C GLU A 179 24.62 0.16 14.08
N PRO A 180 24.96 -1.01 14.65
CA PRO A 180 25.46 -2.13 13.87
C PRO A 180 24.40 -2.63 12.88
N LEU A 181 24.84 -3.12 11.71
CA LEU A 181 23.95 -3.86 10.81
C LEU A 181 23.43 -5.14 11.49
N PRO A 182 22.22 -5.63 11.16
CA PRO A 182 21.70 -6.89 11.68
C PRO A 182 22.60 -8.10 11.36
N PRO A 183 22.51 -9.20 12.13
CA PRO A 183 23.30 -10.41 11.87
C PRO A 183 23.14 -10.92 10.44
N GLY A 184 24.23 -11.35 9.81
CA GLY A 184 24.25 -11.81 8.42
C GLY A 184 24.47 -10.72 7.36
N TRP A 185 24.31 -9.44 7.71
CA TRP A 185 24.40 -8.34 6.74
C TRP A 185 25.81 -7.73 6.60
N GLU A 186 26.23 -7.56 5.35
CA GLU A 186 27.46 -6.88 4.94
C GLU A 186 27.15 -5.67 4.05
N ARG A 187 27.85 -4.55 4.27
CA ARG A 187 27.82 -3.37 3.38
C ARG A 187 28.91 -3.50 2.33
N ARG A 188 28.55 -3.34 1.05
CA ARG A 188 29.45 -3.42 -0.11
C ARG A 188 29.36 -2.17 -0.98
N LEU A 189 30.31 -2.04 -1.91
CA LEU A 189 30.30 -1.05 -2.98
C LEU A 189 30.19 -1.77 -4.32
N ASP A 190 29.36 -1.24 -5.22
CA ASP A 190 29.23 -1.77 -6.59
C ASP A 190 30.35 -1.22 -7.52
N PRO A 191 30.44 -1.67 -8.78
CA PRO A 191 31.45 -1.17 -9.73
C PRO A 191 31.36 0.32 -10.06
N MET A 192 30.28 1.01 -9.67
CA MET A 192 30.08 2.46 -9.81
C MET A 192 30.36 3.21 -8.49
N GLY A 193 30.80 2.52 -7.44
CA GLY A 193 31.06 3.09 -6.12
C GLY A 193 29.81 3.32 -5.27
N ARG A 194 28.64 2.82 -5.70
CA ARG A 194 27.37 2.97 -4.98
C ARG A 194 27.29 1.97 -3.82
N VAL A 195 26.81 2.42 -2.66
CA VAL A 195 26.64 1.57 -1.47
C VAL A 195 25.44 0.65 -1.63
N TYR A 196 25.61 -0.64 -1.36
CA TYR A 196 24.52 -1.62 -1.26
C TYR A 196 24.79 -2.60 -0.12
N TYR A 197 23.78 -3.38 0.27
CA TYR A 197 23.82 -4.30 1.39
C TYR A 197 23.50 -5.73 0.92
N VAL A 198 24.16 -6.72 1.52
CA VAL A 198 24.07 -8.14 1.19
C VAL A 198 23.82 -8.95 2.46
N ASP A 199 22.79 -9.80 2.45
CA ASP A 199 22.57 -10.80 3.49
C ASP A 199 23.22 -12.13 3.07
N HIS A 200 24.15 -12.64 3.88
CA HIS A 200 24.86 -13.89 3.60
C HIS A 200 24.07 -15.16 3.95
N ILE A 201 23.03 -15.04 4.78
CA ILE A 201 22.20 -16.14 5.27
C ILE A 201 21.16 -16.48 4.19
N ILE A 202 20.35 -15.49 3.78
CA ILE A 202 19.28 -15.65 2.78
C ILE A 202 19.72 -15.31 1.34
N ARG A 203 20.94 -14.80 1.16
CA ARG A 203 21.55 -14.44 -0.15
C ARG A 203 20.76 -13.39 -0.94
N THR A 204 20.13 -12.44 -0.22
CA THR A 204 19.43 -11.30 -0.83
C THR A 204 20.28 -10.04 -0.78
N THR A 205 19.88 -9.01 -1.54
CA THR A 205 20.53 -7.70 -1.57
C THR A 205 19.50 -6.59 -1.53
N THR A 206 19.87 -5.43 -0.97
CA THR A 206 19.05 -4.21 -1.02
C THR A 206 19.95 -2.98 -1.06
N TRP A 207 19.40 -1.86 -1.54
CA TRP A 207 20.04 -0.54 -1.50
C TRP A 207 19.79 0.19 -0.17
N GLN A 208 18.72 -0.15 0.55
CA GLN A 208 18.40 0.44 1.85
C GLN A 208 19.30 -0.17 2.95
N ARG A 209 19.78 0.67 3.88
CA ARG A 209 20.51 0.17 5.06
C ARG A 209 19.56 -0.69 5.91
N PRO A 210 19.84 -1.99 6.11
CA PRO A 210 18.95 -2.87 6.85
C PRO A 210 18.93 -2.47 8.33
N THR A 211 17.73 -2.43 8.91
CA THR A 211 17.47 -2.20 10.34
C THR A 211 16.81 -3.43 10.95
N LEU A 212 16.72 -3.49 12.29
CA LEU A 212 15.95 -4.53 12.97
C LEU A 212 14.45 -4.47 12.64
N GLU A 213 13.95 -3.38 12.07
CA GLU A 213 12.58 -3.28 11.56
C GLU A 213 12.48 -3.78 10.12
N SER A 214 13.34 -3.33 9.20
CA SER A 214 13.28 -3.77 7.79
C SER A 214 13.48 -5.28 7.64
N VAL A 215 14.29 -5.90 8.51
CA VAL A 215 14.44 -7.37 8.58
C VAL A 215 13.14 -8.04 9.03
N ARG A 216 12.46 -7.54 10.07
CA ARG A 216 11.17 -8.10 10.52
C ARG A 216 10.08 -7.95 9.46
N ASN A 217 9.98 -6.80 8.81
CA ASN A 217 9.01 -6.57 7.73
C ASN A 217 9.25 -7.52 6.55
N TYR A 218 10.52 -7.88 6.28
CA TYR A 218 10.88 -8.90 5.29
C TYR A 218 10.59 -10.33 5.76
N GLU A 219 10.83 -10.67 7.03
CA GLU A 219 10.44 -11.96 7.62
C GLU A 219 8.92 -12.17 7.58
N GLU A 220 8.12 -11.14 7.87
CA GLU A 220 6.67 -11.19 7.72
C GLU A 220 6.24 -11.42 6.26
N TRP A 221 6.85 -10.71 5.30
CA TRP A 221 6.62 -10.94 3.87
C TRP A 221 7.02 -12.36 3.43
N GLN A 222 8.14 -12.90 3.93
CA GLN A 222 8.52 -14.30 3.68
C GLN A 222 7.50 -15.28 4.28
N ASN A 223 6.99 -15.03 5.49
CA ASN A 223 5.97 -15.88 6.10
C ASN A 223 4.64 -15.86 5.32
N GLN A 224 4.22 -14.70 4.80
CA GLN A 224 3.10 -14.59 3.86
C GLN A 224 3.38 -15.40 2.57
N ARG A 225 4.59 -15.24 2.00
CA ARG A 225 5.04 -15.97 0.80
C ARG A 225 5.03 -17.50 0.99
N SER A 226 5.38 -18.00 2.17
CA SER A 226 5.34 -19.44 2.48
C SER A 226 3.93 -20.02 2.51
N GLN A 227 2.90 -19.21 2.78
CA GLN A 227 1.49 -19.65 2.78
C GLN A 227 0.90 -19.74 1.36
N LEU A 228 1.61 -19.28 0.32
CA LEU A 228 1.08 -19.16 -1.04
C LEU A 228 0.71 -20.49 -1.71
N GLN A 229 1.25 -21.64 -1.29
CA GLN A 229 0.79 -22.94 -1.82
C GLN A 229 -0.69 -23.22 -1.49
N GLY A 230 -1.17 -22.74 -0.33
CA GLY A 230 -2.60 -22.80 0.01
C GLY A 230 -3.42 -21.73 -0.72
N ALA A 231 -2.88 -20.50 -0.81
CA ALA A 231 -3.55 -19.39 -1.50
C ALA A 231 -3.75 -19.67 -3.01
N MET A 232 -2.76 -20.28 -3.68
CA MET A 232 -2.77 -20.58 -5.11
C MET A 232 -3.96 -21.47 -5.53
N GLN A 233 -4.45 -22.36 -4.67
CA GLN A 233 -5.64 -23.15 -4.97
C GLN A 233 -6.91 -22.27 -5.05
N ARG A 234 -7.06 -21.30 -4.14
CA ARG A 234 -8.18 -20.33 -4.16
C ARG A 234 -8.02 -19.29 -5.26
N PHE A 235 -6.79 -18.84 -5.52
CA PHE A 235 -6.47 -17.96 -6.64
C PHE A 235 -6.90 -18.57 -7.98
N ASN A 236 -6.65 -19.87 -8.20
CA ASN A 236 -7.13 -20.58 -9.39
C ASN A 236 -8.66 -20.78 -9.46
N GLN A 237 -9.39 -20.57 -8.36
CA GLN A 237 -10.86 -20.56 -8.33
C GLN A 237 -11.44 -19.18 -8.68
N ARG A 238 -10.62 -18.12 -8.75
CA ARG A 238 -11.10 -16.77 -9.11
C ARG A 238 -11.58 -16.71 -10.57
N PHE A 239 -12.54 -15.82 -10.83
CA PHE A 239 -13.17 -15.64 -12.14
C PHE A 239 -13.57 -14.18 -12.38
N ILE A 240 -13.91 -13.81 -13.62
CA ILE A 240 -14.67 -12.57 -13.88
C ILE A 240 -16.12 -12.88 -14.26
N TYR A 241 -16.33 -13.96 -15.01
CA TYR A 241 -17.65 -14.57 -15.18
C TYR A 241 -17.55 -16.04 -14.78
N GLY A 242 -18.55 -16.53 -14.04
CA GLY A 242 -18.64 -17.94 -13.70
C GLY A 242 -18.59 -18.77 -14.98
N VAL A 243 -17.69 -19.75 -15.03
CA VAL A 243 -17.49 -20.59 -16.22
C VAL A 243 -18.60 -21.65 -16.27
N SER A 244 -19.81 -21.19 -16.58
CA SER A 244 -20.93 -22.05 -16.97
C SER A 244 -20.47 -22.97 -18.09
N LYS A 245 -20.53 -24.29 -17.87
CA LYS A 245 -20.13 -25.33 -18.83
C LYS A 245 -21.12 -25.46 -20.00
N CYS A 246 -21.69 -24.37 -20.49
CA CYS A 246 -22.75 -24.34 -21.48
C CYS A 246 -22.36 -23.42 -22.66
N VAL A 247 -22.71 -23.86 -23.89
CA VAL A 247 -22.53 -23.13 -25.16
C VAL A 247 -21.09 -22.66 -25.46
N LYS A 248 -20.22 -23.61 -25.86
CA LYS A 248 -18.92 -23.28 -26.49
C LYS A 248 -19.01 -22.98 -27.99
N GLU A 249 -20.18 -23.15 -28.62
CA GLU A 249 -20.28 -23.19 -30.09
C GLU A 249 -21.06 -22.02 -30.72
N ASN A 250 -21.89 -21.29 -29.96
CA ASN A 250 -22.81 -20.26 -30.50
C ASN A 250 -22.78 -18.92 -29.75
N PHE A 251 -21.62 -18.50 -29.22
CA PHE A 251 -21.48 -17.16 -28.63
C PHE A 251 -20.46 -16.32 -29.41
N ASP A 252 -20.98 -15.46 -30.28
CA ASP A 252 -20.19 -14.53 -31.08
C ASP A 252 -20.16 -13.14 -30.41
N PRO A 253 -18.97 -12.54 -30.18
CA PRO A 253 -18.85 -11.32 -29.37
C PRO A 253 -19.40 -10.06 -30.04
N LEU A 254 -19.71 -10.11 -31.34
CA LEU A 254 -20.35 -9.02 -32.09
C LEU A 254 -21.86 -9.26 -32.29
N GLY A 255 -22.50 -10.07 -31.42
CA GLY A 255 -23.92 -10.40 -31.49
C GLY A 255 -24.25 -11.40 -32.61
N PRO A 256 -25.51 -11.48 -33.07
CA PRO A 256 -25.85 -12.23 -34.29
C PRO A 256 -25.20 -11.57 -35.53
N LEU A 257 -25.03 -12.35 -36.61
CA LEU A 257 -24.72 -11.79 -37.92
C LEU A 257 -25.96 -11.09 -38.53
N PRO A 258 -25.80 -10.07 -39.39
CA PRO A 258 -26.93 -9.42 -40.03
C PRO A 258 -27.73 -10.40 -40.91
N PRO A 259 -29.06 -10.22 -41.09
CA PRO A 259 -29.89 -11.16 -41.82
C PRO A 259 -29.34 -11.51 -43.21
N GLY A 260 -29.16 -12.81 -43.48
CA GLY A 260 -28.59 -13.32 -44.73
C GLY A 260 -27.08 -13.54 -44.73
N TRP A 261 -26.36 -13.29 -43.62
CA TRP A 261 -24.94 -13.61 -43.47
C TRP A 261 -24.68 -14.90 -42.65
N GLU A 262 -23.75 -15.73 -43.12
CA GLU A 262 -23.27 -16.94 -42.43
C GLU A 262 -21.76 -16.86 -42.19
N LYS A 263 -21.32 -17.28 -40.99
CA LYS A 263 -19.91 -17.39 -40.61
C LYS A 263 -19.39 -18.79 -40.94
N ARG A 264 -18.37 -18.87 -41.81
CA ARG A 264 -17.70 -20.13 -42.17
C ARG A 264 -16.22 -20.10 -41.83
N THR A 265 -15.61 -21.28 -41.87
CA THR A 265 -14.18 -21.50 -41.63
C THR A 265 -13.63 -22.36 -42.76
N ASP A 266 -12.46 -22.02 -43.28
CA ASP A 266 -11.78 -22.77 -44.35
C ASP A 266 -10.99 -23.98 -43.81
N SER A 267 -10.37 -24.75 -44.72
CA SER A 267 -9.51 -25.90 -44.36
C SER A 267 -8.28 -25.51 -43.53
N ASN A 268 -7.90 -24.23 -43.53
CA ASN A 268 -6.74 -23.67 -42.85
C ASN A 268 -7.12 -23.01 -41.51
N ARG A 269 -8.38 -23.16 -41.07
CA ARG A 269 -8.98 -22.52 -39.89
C ARG A 269 -9.10 -20.99 -39.96
N ARG A 270 -9.03 -20.40 -41.16
CA ARG A 270 -9.31 -18.98 -41.38
C ARG A 270 -10.83 -18.77 -41.53
N MET A 271 -11.38 -17.81 -40.80
CA MET A 271 -12.80 -17.46 -40.89
C MET A 271 -13.08 -16.63 -42.15
N TYR A 272 -14.26 -16.83 -42.75
CA TYR A 272 -14.80 -16.03 -43.84
C TYR A 272 -16.32 -15.94 -43.72
N PHE A 273 -16.90 -14.91 -44.34
CA PHE A 273 -18.32 -14.58 -44.23
C PHE A 273 -19.00 -14.72 -45.59
N VAL A 274 -20.18 -15.36 -45.60
CA VAL A 274 -20.97 -15.63 -46.81
C VAL A 274 -22.27 -14.85 -46.74
N HIS A 275 -22.58 -14.06 -47.77
CA HIS A 275 -23.88 -13.39 -47.88
C HIS A 275 -24.78 -14.18 -48.85
N HIS A 276 -25.79 -14.88 -48.33
CA HIS A 276 -26.68 -15.70 -49.14
C HIS A 276 -27.49 -14.89 -50.18
N PRO A 277 -28.04 -13.69 -49.89
CA PRO A 277 -28.81 -12.90 -50.85
C PRO A 277 -28.02 -12.50 -52.11
N THR A 278 -26.74 -12.12 -51.98
CA THR A 278 -25.88 -11.73 -53.12
C THR A 278 -24.94 -12.84 -53.59
N ARG A 279 -24.88 -13.97 -52.87
CA ARG A 279 -23.96 -15.10 -53.08
C ARG A 279 -22.47 -14.72 -53.07
N SER A 280 -22.11 -13.63 -52.37
CA SER A 280 -20.74 -13.15 -52.23
C SER A 280 -20.06 -13.69 -50.98
N THR A 281 -18.74 -13.76 -51.00
CA THR A 281 -17.89 -14.12 -49.85
C THR A 281 -16.85 -13.04 -49.59
N GLN A 282 -16.50 -12.84 -48.32
CA GLN A 282 -15.45 -11.90 -47.88
C GLN A 282 -14.73 -12.42 -46.63
N TRP A 283 -13.56 -11.85 -46.32
CA TRP A 283 -12.74 -12.28 -45.16
C TRP A 283 -13.01 -11.42 -43.91
N GLU A 284 -13.49 -10.21 -44.15
CA GLU A 284 -13.79 -9.17 -43.19
C GLU A 284 -15.20 -9.37 -42.62
N ASP A 285 -15.39 -9.15 -41.32
CA ASP A 285 -16.71 -9.31 -40.70
C ASP A 285 -17.66 -8.20 -41.17
N PRO A 286 -18.85 -8.50 -41.73
CA PRO A 286 -19.78 -7.50 -42.22
C PRO A 286 -20.26 -6.51 -41.14
N ARG A 287 -20.12 -6.84 -39.85
CA ARG A 287 -20.42 -5.96 -38.72
C ARG A 287 -19.31 -4.95 -38.44
N THR A 288 -18.09 -5.20 -38.92
CA THR A 288 -16.95 -4.28 -38.80
C THR A 288 -16.87 -3.30 -39.98
N GLN A 289 -17.44 -3.64 -41.13
CA GLN A 289 -17.44 -2.76 -42.30
C GLN A 289 -18.49 -1.65 -42.18
N GLY A 290 -18.04 -0.41 -41.97
CA GLY A 290 -18.86 0.81 -42.15
C GLY A 290 -19.62 1.34 -40.94
N LEU A 291 -19.68 0.61 -39.82
CA LEU A 291 -20.32 1.07 -38.57
C LEU A 291 -19.31 1.38 -37.45
N LEU A 292 -18.15 0.74 -37.44
CA LEU A 292 -17.07 1.08 -36.52
C LEU A 292 -16.18 2.19 -37.12
N ASN A 293 -16.50 3.44 -36.82
CA ASN A 293 -15.55 4.55 -36.98
C ASN A 293 -14.29 4.23 -36.16
N GLU A 294 -13.11 4.28 -36.78
CA GLU A 294 -11.81 3.96 -36.14
C GLU A 294 -11.48 4.91 -34.98
N LYS A 295 -12.08 6.10 -34.97
CA LYS A 295 -11.92 7.06 -33.87
C LYS A 295 -12.57 6.54 -32.59
N PRO A 296 -11.91 6.64 -31.42
CA PRO A 296 -12.49 6.27 -30.14
C PRO A 296 -13.75 7.09 -29.85
N LEU A 297 -14.59 6.58 -28.96
CA LEU A 297 -15.75 7.33 -28.44
C LEU A 297 -15.26 8.52 -27.59
N PRO A 298 -16.02 9.63 -27.53
CA PRO A 298 -15.71 10.74 -26.64
C PRO A 298 -15.64 10.30 -25.18
N GLU A 299 -14.98 11.10 -24.36
CA GLU A 299 -14.82 10.81 -22.93
C GLU A 299 -16.17 10.58 -22.24
N GLY A 300 -16.26 9.49 -21.48
CA GLY A 300 -17.49 9.05 -20.81
C GLY A 300 -18.58 8.43 -21.70
N TRP A 301 -18.34 8.17 -23.00
CA TRP A 301 -19.32 7.52 -23.88
C TRP A 301 -18.99 6.04 -24.17
N GLU A 302 -19.76 5.11 -23.61
CA GLU A 302 -19.67 3.67 -23.90
C GLU A 302 -20.59 3.27 -25.08
N MET A 303 -20.22 2.25 -25.86
CA MET A 303 -21.09 1.60 -26.84
C MET A 303 -21.47 0.20 -26.35
N ARG A 304 -22.77 -0.12 -26.41
CA ARG A 304 -23.36 -1.42 -26.06
C ARG A 304 -24.27 -1.92 -27.20
N PHE A 305 -24.84 -3.11 -27.04
CA PHE A 305 -25.81 -3.71 -27.96
C PHE A 305 -27.06 -4.15 -27.21
N THR A 306 -28.24 -4.07 -27.84
CA THR A 306 -29.47 -4.69 -27.31
C THR A 306 -29.39 -6.21 -27.39
N VAL A 307 -30.37 -6.92 -26.80
CA VAL A 307 -30.50 -8.38 -26.96
C VAL A 307 -30.63 -8.82 -28.43
N ASP A 308 -31.15 -7.93 -29.28
CA ASP A 308 -31.32 -8.11 -30.73
C ASP A 308 -30.07 -7.73 -31.54
N GLY A 309 -28.98 -7.33 -30.88
CA GLY A 309 -27.73 -6.93 -31.53
C GLY A 309 -27.71 -5.50 -32.08
N ILE A 310 -28.66 -4.63 -31.72
CA ILE A 310 -28.71 -3.24 -32.19
C ILE A 310 -27.76 -2.39 -31.33
N PRO A 311 -26.78 -1.67 -31.91
CA PRO A 311 -25.89 -0.81 -31.12
C PRO A 311 -26.65 0.36 -30.48
N TYR A 312 -26.27 0.70 -29.25
CA TYR A 312 -26.68 1.91 -28.56
C TYR A 312 -25.52 2.48 -27.74
N PHE A 313 -25.63 3.73 -27.33
CA PHE A 313 -24.58 4.50 -26.70
C PHE A 313 -25.03 4.95 -25.30
N VAL A 314 -24.08 4.96 -24.37
CA VAL A 314 -24.30 5.27 -22.96
C VAL A 314 -23.38 6.44 -22.59
N ASP A 315 -23.99 7.60 -22.31
CA ASP A 315 -23.28 8.77 -21.81
C ASP A 315 -23.22 8.65 -20.28
N HIS A 316 -22.06 8.26 -19.74
CA HIS A 316 -21.81 8.17 -18.30
C HIS A 316 -21.76 9.55 -17.62
N ASN A 317 -21.37 10.60 -18.35
CA ASN A 317 -21.29 11.96 -17.81
C ASN A 317 -22.70 12.47 -17.45
N ARG A 318 -23.67 12.19 -18.33
CA ARG A 318 -25.08 12.56 -18.16
C ARG A 318 -25.95 11.45 -17.56
N LYS A 319 -25.39 10.24 -17.39
CA LYS A 319 -26.09 9.01 -16.96
C LYS A 319 -27.31 8.69 -17.83
N THR A 320 -27.18 8.86 -19.15
CA THR A 320 -28.25 8.67 -20.15
C THR A 320 -27.85 7.66 -21.21
N THR A 321 -28.82 7.17 -21.99
CA THR A 321 -28.59 6.34 -23.17
C THR A 321 -29.20 6.97 -24.42
N THR A 322 -28.72 6.59 -25.60
CA THR A 322 -29.26 7.00 -26.90
C THR A 322 -28.84 6.01 -27.99
N TYR A 323 -29.59 5.92 -29.09
CA TYR A 323 -29.18 5.14 -30.27
C TYR A 323 -28.23 5.92 -31.20
N ILE A 324 -28.00 7.22 -30.93
CA ILE A 324 -27.18 8.13 -31.74
C ILE A 324 -25.70 7.98 -31.38
N ASP A 325 -24.85 7.68 -32.37
CA ASP A 325 -23.39 7.63 -32.19
C ASP A 325 -22.83 9.06 -32.00
N PRO A 326 -22.21 9.37 -30.85
CA PRO A 326 -21.72 10.72 -30.54
C PRO A 326 -20.59 11.18 -31.47
N ARG A 327 -19.93 10.26 -32.20
CA ARG A 327 -18.86 10.56 -33.15
C ARG A 327 -19.36 10.90 -34.56
N THR A 328 -20.61 10.55 -34.89
CA THR A 328 -21.12 10.65 -36.27
C THR A 328 -22.51 11.27 -36.40
N GLY A 329 -23.26 11.42 -35.30
CA GLY A 329 -24.64 11.92 -35.30
C GLY A 329 -25.67 10.97 -35.91
N LYS A 330 -25.27 9.78 -36.37
CA LYS A 330 -26.18 8.78 -36.95
C LYS A 330 -26.86 7.98 -35.85
N SER A 331 -28.18 7.79 -35.95
CA SER A 331 -28.89 6.84 -35.09
C SER A 331 -28.72 5.41 -35.62
N SER A 332 -28.54 4.47 -34.70
CA SER A 332 -28.55 3.03 -34.96
C SER A 332 -29.96 2.45 -35.05
N LEU A 333 -30.97 3.20 -34.59
CA LEU A 333 -32.38 2.86 -34.64
C LEU A 333 -33.22 4.15 -34.60
N GLU A 334 -34.23 4.26 -35.46
CA GLU A 334 -35.23 5.33 -35.37
C GLU A 334 -36.32 4.93 -34.37
N ASN A 335 -36.59 5.78 -33.38
CA ASN A 335 -37.63 5.58 -32.35
C ASN A 335 -37.55 4.26 -31.56
N GLY A 336 -36.34 3.83 -31.18
CA GLY A 336 -36.13 2.70 -30.28
C GLY A 336 -36.62 2.95 -28.83
N PRO A 337 -36.88 1.88 -28.06
CA PRO A 337 -37.31 1.99 -26.66
C PRO A 337 -36.25 2.67 -25.78
N GLN A 338 -36.67 3.45 -24.79
CA GLN A 338 -35.74 4.13 -23.88
C GLN A 338 -35.04 3.12 -22.96
N ILE A 339 -33.72 2.93 -23.15
CA ILE A 339 -32.91 2.03 -22.34
C ILE A 339 -32.49 2.73 -21.04
N THR A 340 -32.85 2.19 -19.88
CA THR A 340 -32.38 2.71 -18.59
C THR A 340 -30.87 2.62 -18.46
N TYR A 341 -30.23 3.66 -17.93
CA TYR A 341 -28.79 3.62 -17.60
C TYR A 341 -28.50 2.58 -16.51
N VAL A 342 -27.53 1.70 -16.74
CA VAL A 342 -27.09 0.66 -15.78
C VAL A 342 -25.56 0.56 -15.79
N ARG A 343 -24.94 0.51 -14.60
CA ARG A 343 -23.51 0.21 -14.39
C ARG A 343 -23.21 -1.29 -14.61
N ASP A 344 -23.34 -1.73 -15.86
CA ASP A 344 -23.10 -3.11 -16.30
C ASP A 344 -21.60 -3.37 -16.54
N PHE A 345 -20.94 -3.94 -15.54
CA PHE A 345 -19.53 -4.33 -15.61
C PHE A 345 -19.27 -5.44 -16.65
N LYS A 346 -20.28 -6.26 -16.97
CA LYS A 346 -20.19 -7.34 -17.96
C LYS A 346 -20.15 -6.81 -19.39
N ALA A 347 -20.97 -5.81 -19.71
CA ALA A 347 -20.89 -5.11 -20.99
C ALA A 347 -19.50 -4.48 -21.19
N LYS A 348 -19.03 -3.67 -20.21
CA LYS A 348 -17.71 -3.03 -20.26
C LYS A 348 -16.56 -4.03 -20.44
N MET A 349 -16.54 -5.12 -19.66
CA MET A 349 -15.49 -6.13 -19.75
C MET A 349 -15.55 -6.89 -21.09
N HIS A 350 -16.74 -7.22 -21.63
CA HIS A 350 -16.84 -7.82 -22.96
C HIS A 350 -16.24 -6.89 -24.04
N TYR A 351 -16.56 -5.59 -23.99
CA TYR A 351 -16.02 -4.58 -24.90
C TYR A 351 -14.48 -4.43 -24.77
N PHE A 352 -13.97 -4.41 -23.54
CA PHE A 352 -12.53 -4.40 -23.25
C PHE A 352 -11.82 -5.66 -23.78
N ARG A 353 -12.44 -6.85 -23.59
CA ARG A 353 -11.89 -8.13 -24.07
C ARG A 353 -11.88 -8.22 -25.60
N PHE A 354 -12.89 -7.65 -26.27
CA PHE A 354 -12.90 -7.50 -27.72
C PHE A 354 -11.72 -6.65 -28.19
N TRP A 355 -11.49 -5.46 -27.62
CA TRP A 355 -10.34 -4.63 -27.99
C TRP A 355 -8.99 -5.31 -27.73
N CYS A 356 -8.84 -6.05 -26.62
CA CYS A 356 -7.62 -6.85 -26.38
C CYS A 356 -7.42 -7.92 -27.46
N GLN A 357 -8.48 -8.55 -27.97
CA GLN A 357 -8.40 -9.52 -29.07
C GLN A 357 -8.05 -8.86 -30.41
N GLN A 358 -8.64 -7.69 -30.72
CA GLN A 358 -8.32 -6.94 -31.95
C GLN A 358 -6.88 -6.38 -31.95
N LEU A 359 -6.31 -6.12 -30.77
CA LEU A 359 -4.93 -5.67 -30.59
C LEU A 359 -3.91 -6.81 -30.39
N ALA A 360 -4.36 -8.08 -30.36
CA ALA A 360 -3.50 -9.23 -30.13
C ALA A 360 -2.64 -9.55 -31.36
N ILE A 361 -1.33 -9.61 -31.16
CA ILE A 361 -0.39 -9.87 -32.27
C ILE A 361 -0.24 -11.39 -32.47
N PRO A 362 -0.25 -11.90 -33.72
CA PRO A 362 0.00 -13.30 -34.02
C PRO A 362 1.36 -13.83 -33.51
N GLN A 363 1.51 -15.15 -33.53
CA GLN A 363 2.64 -15.89 -32.95
C GLN A 363 2.65 -15.86 -31.40
N HIS A 364 3.71 -16.39 -30.79
CA HIS A 364 3.89 -16.49 -29.34
C HIS A 364 5.15 -15.75 -28.88
N LEU A 365 5.13 -15.21 -27.67
CA LEU A 365 6.33 -14.72 -26.98
C LEU A 365 6.76 -15.76 -25.93
N LYS A 366 7.99 -16.25 -26.02
CA LYS A 366 8.57 -17.17 -25.03
C LYS A 366 9.27 -16.37 -23.94
N ILE A 367 9.00 -16.71 -22.67
CA ILE A 367 9.63 -16.10 -21.50
C ILE A 367 10.20 -17.25 -20.64
N HIS A 368 11.52 -17.27 -20.46
CA HIS A 368 12.29 -18.31 -19.78
C HIS A 368 12.73 -17.82 -18.40
N VAL A 369 12.11 -18.29 -17.32
CA VAL A 369 12.29 -17.72 -15.96
C VAL A 369 12.59 -18.81 -14.94
N SER A 370 13.56 -18.60 -14.06
CA SER A 370 13.85 -19.51 -12.94
C SER A 370 13.02 -19.13 -11.72
N ARG A 371 12.46 -20.14 -11.02
CA ARG A 371 11.70 -19.91 -9.76
C ARG A 371 12.53 -19.31 -8.62
N LYS A 372 13.87 -19.26 -8.76
CA LYS A 372 14.80 -18.69 -7.75
C LYS A 372 15.19 -17.23 -8.02
N THR A 373 14.95 -16.75 -9.24
CA THR A 373 15.37 -15.45 -9.79
C THR A 373 14.20 -14.83 -10.57
N LEU A 374 12.98 -15.13 -10.10
CA LEU A 374 11.74 -14.92 -10.85
C LEU A 374 11.53 -13.45 -11.21
N PHE A 375 11.87 -12.55 -10.29
CA PHE A 375 11.75 -11.11 -10.50
C PHE A 375 12.77 -10.61 -11.51
N GLU A 376 14.04 -10.95 -11.33
CA GLU A 376 15.17 -10.51 -12.17
C GLU A 376 15.05 -11.04 -13.60
N ASP A 377 14.76 -12.33 -13.76
CA ASP A 377 14.61 -12.98 -15.07
C ASP A 377 13.40 -12.40 -15.83
N SER A 378 12.29 -12.12 -15.12
CA SER A 378 11.11 -11.49 -15.70
C SER A 378 11.37 -10.02 -16.07
N PHE A 379 12.07 -9.28 -15.20
CA PHE A 379 12.47 -7.90 -15.44
C PHE A 379 13.32 -7.78 -16.71
N GLN A 380 14.39 -8.56 -16.83
CA GLN A 380 15.27 -8.52 -18.00
C GLN A 380 14.52 -8.86 -19.30
N GLN A 381 13.61 -9.84 -19.29
CA GLN A 381 12.87 -10.22 -20.48
C GLN A 381 11.77 -9.23 -20.85
N ILE A 382 10.92 -8.79 -19.92
CA ILE A 382 9.84 -7.83 -20.24
C ILE A 382 10.42 -6.48 -20.67
N MET A 383 11.56 -6.05 -20.12
CA MET A 383 12.20 -4.78 -20.48
C MET A 383 13.02 -4.86 -21.77
N SER A 384 13.61 -6.01 -22.12
CA SER A 384 14.27 -6.19 -23.43
C SER A 384 13.29 -6.40 -24.59
N CYS A 385 12.07 -6.85 -24.32
CA CYS A 385 11.02 -6.96 -25.34
C CYS A 385 10.51 -5.58 -25.80
N HIS A 386 10.18 -5.48 -27.10
CA HIS A 386 9.46 -4.33 -27.64
C HIS A 386 8.00 -4.35 -27.14
N PRO A 387 7.40 -3.20 -26.73
CA PRO A 387 6.06 -3.18 -26.11
C PRO A 387 4.96 -3.91 -26.87
N GLN A 388 4.99 -3.87 -28.21
CA GLN A 388 4.00 -4.54 -29.05
C GLN A 388 4.10 -6.07 -28.95
N ASP A 389 5.30 -6.63 -28.77
CA ASP A 389 5.49 -8.08 -28.67
C ASP A 389 4.90 -8.66 -27.38
N LEU A 390 4.76 -7.85 -26.34
CA LEU A 390 4.07 -8.20 -25.10
C LEU A 390 2.55 -8.43 -25.29
N ARG A 391 1.99 -8.06 -26.46
CA ARG A 391 0.61 -8.36 -26.89
C ARG A 391 0.47 -9.69 -27.65
N ARG A 392 1.59 -10.39 -27.92
CA ARG A 392 1.57 -11.76 -28.48
C ARG A 392 1.13 -12.76 -27.41
N ARG A 393 0.71 -13.96 -27.82
CA ARG A 393 0.38 -15.03 -26.85
C ARG A 393 1.61 -15.39 -26.02
N LEU A 394 1.56 -15.18 -24.70
CA LEU A 394 2.63 -15.55 -23.79
C LEU A 394 2.74 -17.09 -23.68
N TRP A 395 3.97 -17.60 -23.69
CA TRP A 395 4.38 -18.95 -23.33
C TRP A 395 5.45 -18.84 -22.25
N ILE A 396 5.09 -19.16 -21.00
CA ILE A 396 6.05 -19.12 -19.89
C ILE A 396 6.71 -20.49 -19.73
N ILE A 397 8.03 -20.50 -19.55
CA ILE A 397 8.86 -21.71 -19.46
C ILE A 397 9.72 -21.60 -18.20
N PHE A 398 9.49 -22.50 -17.24
CA PHE A 398 10.39 -22.71 -16.10
C PHE A 398 11.46 -23.75 -16.51
N PRO A 399 12.77 -23.39 -16.61
CA PRO A 399 13.80 -24.32 -17.07
C PRO A 399 13.96 -25.52 -16.14
N GLY A 400 13.82 -26.73 -16.69
CA GLY A 400 13.87 -28.00 -15.94
C GLY A 400 12.50 -28.57 -15.53
N GLU A 401 11.40 -27.91 -15.88
CA GLU A 401 10.04 -28.37 -15.58
C GLU A 401 9.24 -28.69 -16.85
N GLU A 402 8.51 -29.80 -16.88
CA GLU A 402 7.68 -30.21 -18.03
C GLU A 402 6.34 -29.46 -18.11
N GLY A 403 6.41 -28.14 -18.29
CA GLY A 403 5.27 -27.24 -18.41
C GLY A 403 4.70 -27.13 -19.83
N LEU A 404 3.67 -27.90 -20.17
CA LEU A 404 2.86 -27.65 -21.38
C LEU A 404 1.91 -26.46 -21.16
N ASP A 405 2.28 -25.26 -21.64
CA ASP A 405 1.54 -24.02 -21.35
C ASP A 405 0.23 -23.87 -22.17
N TYR A 406 -0.77 -24.65 -21.76
CA TYR A 406 -2.19 -24.42 -22.06
C TYR A 406 -2.78 -23.20 -21.31
N GLY A 407 -1.93 -22.28 -20.82
CA GLY A 407 -2.28 -21.06 -20.11
C GLY A 407 -2.24 -21.17 -18.58
N GLY A 408 -1.90 -22.35 -18.05
CA GLY A 408 -1.75 -22.62 -16.61
C GLY A 408 -0.42 -22.11 -16.05
N VAL A 409 0.69 -22.40 -16.73
CA VAL A 409 2.04 -21.91 -16.34
C VAL A 409 2.06 -20.37 -16.37
N ALA A 410 1.42 -19.78 -17.39
CA ALA A 410 1.21 -18.33 -17.43
C ALA A 410 0.41 -17.78 -16.22
N ARG A 411 -0.62 -18.48 -15.71
CA ARG A 411 -1.34 -18.02 -14.49
C ARG A 411 -0.47 -18.08 -13.25
N GLU A 412 0.29 -19.15 -13.09
CA GLU A 412 1.24 -19.30 -11.99
C GLU A 412 2.31 -18.20 -12.01
N TRP A 413 2.84 -17.89 -13.18
CA TRP A 413 3.83 -16.82 -13.34
C TRP A 413 3.28 -15.44 -12.93
N PHE A 414 2.07 -15.06 -13.38
CA PHE A 414 1.44 -13.81 -12.92
C PHE A 414 1.18 -13.82 -11.40
N PHE A 415 0.71 -14.94 -10.83
CA PHE A 415 0.51 -15.08 -9.39
C PHE A 415 1.81 -14.89 -8.59
N LEU A 416 2.87 -15.64 -8.92
CA LEU A 416 4.13 -15.59 -8.20
C LEU A 416 4.83 -14.23 -8.37
N LEU A 417 4.91 -13.70 -9.60
CA LEU A 417 5.51 -12.39 -9.87
C LEU A 417 4.75 -11.25 -9.18
N SER A 418 3.42 -11.36 -9.03
CA SER A 418 2.60 -10.38 -8.30
C SER A 418 2.85 -10.33 -6.78
N HIS A 419 3.59 -11.31 -6.23
CA HIS A 419 4.13 -11.27 -4.87
C HIS A 419 5.58 -10.76 -4.85
N GLU A 420 6.41 -11.14 -5.82
CA GLU A 420 7.81 -10.67 -5.93
C GLU A 420 7.91 -9.14 -6.06
N VAL A 421 6.98 -8.50 -6.80
CA VAL A 421 6.93 -7.03 -6.93
C VAL A 421 6.75 -6.30 -5.59
N LEU A 422 6.35 -7.02 -4.53
CA LEU A 422 6.13 -6.49 -3.18
C LEU A 422 7.28 -6.76 -2.22
N ASN A 423 8.35 -7.43 -2.65
CA ASN A 423 9.51 -7.71 -1.81
C ASN A 423 10.10 -6.40 -1.26
N PRO A 424 10.11 -6.19 0.08
CA PRO A 424 10.62 -4.95 0.68
C PRO A 424 12.06 -4.61 0.29
N MET A 425 12.89 -5.61 -0.06
CA MET A 425 14.29 -5.41 -0.44
C MET A 425 14.50 -4.58 -1.71
N TYR A 426 13.51 -4.52 -2.62
CA TYR A 426 13.58 -3.65 -3.80
C TYR A 426 13.18 -2.19 -3.50
N CYS A 427 12.66 -1.92 -2.31
CA CYS A 427 12.24 -0.60 -1.81
C CYS A 427 11.15 0.10 -2.66
N LEU A 428 10.35 -0.63 -3.45
CA LEU A 428 9.40 -0.07 -4.42
C LEU A 428 8.05 0.30 -3.80
N PHE A 429 7.52 -0.56 -2.92
CA PHE A 429 6.24 -0.35 -2.24
C PHE A 429 6.43 -0.39 -0.72
N GLU A 430 5.49 0.23 -0.04
CA GLU A 430 5.33 0.19 1.42
C GLU A 430 3.85 -0.02 1.76
N TYR A 431 3.58 -0.41 3.01
CA TYR A 431 2.22 -0.42 3.53
C TYR A 431 1.87 0.95 4.09
N ALA A 432 0.65 1.43 3.81
CA ALA A 432 0.24 2.79 4.17
C ALA A 432 0.05 3.03 5.69
N GLY A 433 -0.02 1.96 6.48
CA GLY A 433 -0.16 1.99 7.93
C GLY A 433 0.64 0.86 8.60
N LYS A 434 0.36 0.61 9.88
CA LYS A 434 1.06 -0.41 10.70
C LYS A 434 0.72 -1.86 10.34
N ASP A 435 -0.16 -2.07 9.36
CA ASP A 435 -0.70 -3.37 8.97
C ASP A 435 -0.52 -3.65 7.49
N ASN A 436 -0.22 -4.91 7.17
CA ASN A 436 0.17 -5.41 5.85
C ASN A 436 -0.98 -5.48 4.80
N TYR A 437 -1.93 -4.53 4.82
CA TYR A 437 -3.20 -4.61 4.07
C TYR A 437 -3.26 -3.72 2.81
N CYS A 438 -2.92 -2.43 2.94
CA CYS A 438 -3.00 -1.43 1.86
C CYS A 438 -1.62 -1.04 1.35
N LEU A 439 -1.32 -1.34 0.08
CA LEU A 439 -0.03 -1.02 -0.54
C LEU A 439 -0.05 0.35 -1.24
N GLN A 440 1.04 1.09 -1.08
CA GLN A 440 1.32 2.34 -1.79
C GLN A 440 2.76 2.36 -2.32
N ILE A 441 3.04 3.22 -3.30
CA ILE A 441 4.41 3.48 -3.77
C ILE A 441 5.22 4.05 -2.60
N ASN A 442 6.42 3.51 -2.36
CA ASN A 442 7.34 4.03 -1.35
C ASN A 442 7.97 5.35 -1.86
N PRO A 443 7.79 6.50 -1.17
CA PRO A 443 8.38 7.77 -1.60
C PRO A 443 9.91 7.80 -1.55
N ALA A 444 10.52 7.01 -0.67
CA ALA A 444 11.96 6.81 -0.56
C ALA A 444 12.52 5.74 -1.53
N SER A 445 11.71 5.23 -2.47
CA SER A 445 12.13 4.24 -3.47
C SER A 445 13.33 4.68 -4.32
N SER A 446 13.61 5.98 -4.43
CA SER A 446 14.82 6.54 -5.05
C SER A 446 16.13 6.09 -4.40
N ILE A 447 16.10 5.48 -3.21
CA ILE A 447 17.23 4.77 -2.62
C ILE A 447 17.73 3.62 -3.50
N ASN A 448 16.84 3.01 -4.30
CA ASN A 448 17.17 2.06 -5.35
C ASN A 448 17.39 2.84 -6.67
N PRO A 449 18.63 2.96 -7.19
CA PRO A 449 18.92 3.81 -8.34
C PRO A 449 18.22 3.41 -9.65
N ASP A 450 17.69 2.18 -9.70
CA ASP A 450 16.98 1.64 -10.85
C ASP A 450 15.44 1.60 -10.64
N HIS A 451 14.93 2.21 -9.54
CA HIS A 451 13.49 2.17 -9.17
C HIS A 451 12.54 2.57 -10.30
N LEU A 452 12.81 3.64 -11.05
CA LEU A 452 11.95 4.06 -12.18
C LEU A 452 11.88 2.98 -13.29
N LYS A 453 12.96 2.22 -13.52
CA LYS A 453 12.95 1.09 -14.48
C LYS A 453 12.09 -0.05 -13.94
N TYR A 454 12.14 -0.32 -12.63
CA TYR A 454 11.27 -1.30 -11.98
C TYR A 454 9.80 -0.85 -12.02
N PHE A 455 9.47 0.43 -11.79
CA PHE A 455 8.10 0.93 -11.95
C PHE A 455 7.60 0.80 -13.39
N LYS A 456 8.44 1.12 -14.39
CA LYS A 456 8.11 0.90 -15.82
C LYS A 456 7.87 -0.59 -16.15
N PHE A 457 8.68 -1.48 -15.57
CA PHE A 457 8.46 -2.93 -15.65
C PHE A 457 7.13 -3.36 -15.01
N ILE A 458 6.81 -2.86 -13.81
CA ILE A 458 5.55 -3.16 -13.12
C ILE A 458 4.35 -2.61 -13.91
N GLY A 459 4.49 -1.44 -14.55
CA GLY A 459 3.53 -0.88 -15.50
C GLY A 459 3.23 -1.84 -16.65
N ARG A 460 4.29 -2.30 -17.35
CA ARG A 460 4.18 -3.33 -18.41
C ARG A 460 3.51 -4.60 -17.89
N PHE A 461 3.91 -5.09 -16.71
CA PHE A 461 3.38 -6.31 -16.09
C PHE A 461 1.88 -6.23 -15.77
N ILE A 462 1.40 -5.15 -15.15
CA ILE A 462 -0.03 -4.97 -14.83
C ILE A 462 -0.85 -4.79 -16.11
N ALA A 463 -0.32 -4.04 -17.10
CA ALA A 463 -0.95 -3.92 -18.42
C ALA A 463 -1.03 -5.27 -19.15
N MET A 464 0.01 -6.12 -19.06
CA MET A 464 -0.01 -7.49 -19.58
C MET A 464 -1.05 -8.37 -18.86
N ALA A 465 -1.20 -8.24 -17.53
CA ALA A 465 -2.19 -8.98 -16.76
C ALA A 465 -3.62 -8.67 -17.25
N LEU A 466 -3.93 -7.37 -17.35
CA LEU A 466 -5.18 -6.87 -17.92
C LEU A 466 -5.38 -7.37 -19.35
N PHE A 467 -4.41 -7.18 -20.24
CA PHE A 467 -4.51 -7.55 -21.66
C PHE A 467 -4.78 -9.05 -21.85
N HIS A 468 -3.96 -9.91 -21.23
CA HIS A 468 -4.04 -11.37 -21.37
C HIS A 468 -5.13 -12.04 -20.53
N GLY A 469 -5.87 -11.28 -19.71
CA GLY A 469 -6.94 -11.81 -18.86
C GLY A 469 -6.41 -12.74 -17.77
N LYS A 470 -5.34 -12.31 -17.10
CA LYS A 470 -4.66 -13.01 -16.02
C LYS A 470 -4.80 -12.17 -14.75
N PHE A 471 -5.08 -12.82 -13.63
CA PHE A 471 -5.16 -12.12 -12.35
C PHE A 471 -3.76 -11.92 -11.75
N ILE A 472 -3.68 -10.99 -10.81
CA ILE A 472 -2.58 -10.77 -9.88
C ILE A 472 -3.15 -10.80 -8.45
N ASP A 473 -2.35 -11.11 -7.43
CA ASP A 473 -2.83 -11.10 -6.04
C ASP A 473 -2.44 -9.84 -5.24
N THR A 474 -1.82 -8.88 -5.92
CA THR A 474 -1.37 -7.62 -5.33
C THR A 474 -2.52 -6.76 -4.84
N GLY A 475 -2.40 -6.25 -3.61
CA GLY A 475 -3.41 -5.42 -2.93
C GLY A 475 -3.13 -3.93 -3.01
N PHE A 476 -3.18 -3.33 -4.19
CA PHE A 476 -3.01 -1.87 -4.30
C PHE A 476 -4.17 -1.12 -3.63
N SER A 477 -3.85 0.02 -3.05
CA SER A 477 -4.85 0.95 -2.50
C SER A 477 -5.74 1.56 -3.61
N LEU A 478 -6.99 1.88 -3.28
CA LEU A 478 -7.95 2.51 -4.22
C LEU A 478 -7.38 3.75 -4.97
N PRO A 479 -6.55 4.62 -4.35
CA PRO A 479 -5.99 5.79 -5.03
C PRO A 479 -4.95 5.42 -6.11
N PHE A 480 -4.28 4.27 -5.98
CA PHE A 480 -3.43 3.74 -7.04
C PHE A 480 -4.26 3.32 -8.26
N TYR A 481 -5.38 2.63 -8.07
CA TYR A 481 -6.31 2.32 -9.17
C TYR A 481 -6.92 3.57 -9.82
N LYS A 482 -7.23 4.62 -9.03
CA LYS A 482 -7.64 5.92 -9.58
C LYS A 482 -6.56 6.56 -10.46
N ARG A 483 -5.28 6.49 -10.08
CA ARG A 483 -4.14 6.96 -10.90
C ARG A 483 -4.02 6.20 -12.22
N ILE A 484 -4.17 4.87 -12.22
CA ILE A 484 -4.18 4.06 -13.46
C ILE A 484 -5.30 4.52 -14.42
N LEU A 485 -6.41 5.02 -13.89
CA LEU A 485 -7.53 5.54 -14.67
C LEU A 485 -7.44 7.05 -14.97
N ASN A 486 -6.45 7.78 -14.44
CA ASN A 486 -6.39 9.25 -14.42
C ASN A 486 -7.68 9.90 -13.88
N LYS A 487 -8.30 9.26 -12.86
CA LYS A 487 -9.42 9.86 -12.13
C LYS A 487 -8.89 10.73 -10.97
N PRO A 488 -9.54 11.87 -10.67
CA PRO A 488 -9.12 12.75 -9.57
C PRO A 488 -9.20 12.03 -8.22
N LEU A 489 -8.27 12.41 -7.35
CA LEU A 489 -8.25 11.95 -5.96
C LEU A 489 -9.12 12.86 -5.10
N ALA A 490 -9.91 12.27 -4.22
CA ALA A 490 -10.88 12.96 -3.36
C ALA A 490 -10.48 12.85 -1.89
N LEU A 491 -11.00 13.72 -1.02
CA LEU A 491 -10.69 13.71 0.41
C LEU A 491 -10.91 12.32 1.06
N LYS A 492 -11.96 11.58 0.66
CA LYS A 492 -12.23 10.24 1.20
C LYS A 492 -11.18 9.18 0.81
N ASP A 493 -10.42 9.37 -0.27
CA ASP A 493 -9.34 8.45 -0.65
C ASP A 493 -8.23 8.40 0.42
N LEU A 494 -7.99 9.54 1.08
CA LEU A 494 -7.03 9.69 2.17
C LEU A 494 -7.41 8.92 3.43
N GLU A 495 -8.72 8.68 3.69
CA GLU A 495 -9.19 7.84 4.81
C GLU A 495 -8.49 6.47 4.78
N SER A 496 -8.24 5.92 3.59
CA SER A 496 -7.65 4.60 3.36
C SER A 496 -6.11 4.53 3.48
N ILE A 497 -5.44 5.69 3.61
CA ILE A 497 -3.97 5.80 3.56
C ILE A 497 -3.40 6.48 4.81
N ASP A 498 -3.99 7.58 5.28
CA ASP A 498 -3.55 8.24 6.52
C ASP A 498 -4.80 8.65 7.32
N PRO A 499 -5.39 7.71 8.08
CA PRO A 499 -6.66 7.94 8.78
C PRO A 499 -6.57 9.10 9.78
N GLU A 500 -5.42 9.31 10.42
CA GLU A 500 -5.21 10.40 11.37
C GLU A 500 -5.24 11.76 10.64
N PHE A 501 -4.50 11.89 9.54
CA PHE A 501 -4.48 13.11 8.73
C PHE A 501 -5.82 13.39 8.03
N TYR A 502 -6.53 12.34 7.60
CA TYR A 502 -7.92 12.46 7.13
C TYR A 502 -8.86 13.02 8.21
N ASN A 503 -8.78 12.50 9.44
CA ASN A 503 -9.58 13.03 10.57
C ASN A 503 -9.26 14.50 10.86
N SER A 504 -8.01 14.94 10.72
CA SER A 504 -7.64 16.36 10.84
C SER A 504 -8.30 17.23 9.78
N LEU A 505 -8.29 16.81 8.50
CA LEU A 505 -8.94 17.56 7.42
C LEU A 505 -10.46 17.57 7.51
N ILE A 506 -11.09 16.48 7.97
CA ILE A 506 -12.53 16.43 8.26
C ILE A 506 -12.87 17.36 9.43
N TRP A 507 -12.04 17.43 10.47
CA TRP A 507 -12.25 18.39 11.55
C TRP A 507 -12.19 19.84 11.05
N ILE A 508 -11.26 20.19 10.14
CA ILE A 508 -11.19 21.51 9.50
C ILE A 508 -12.44 21.80 8.65
N LYS A 509 -13.00 20.78 7.94
CA LYS A 509 -14.26 20.95 7.21
C LYS A 509 -15.43 21.27 8.15
N ASP A 510 -15.58 20.46 9.20
CA ASP A 510 -16.79 20.39 10.02
C ASP A 510 -16.86 21.45 11.15
N ASN A 511 -15.77 22.20 11.41
CA ASN A 511 -15.69 23.20 12.48
C ASN A 511 -15.34 24.59 11.91
N ASN A 512 -15.73 25.66 12.61
CA ASN A 512 -15.37 27.03 12.24
C ASN A 512 -13.92 27.34 12.66
N ILE A 513 -13.03 27.55 11.70
CA ILE A 513 -11.60 27.78 11.96
C ILE A 513 -11.31 29.18 12.52
N GLU A 514 -12.15 30.16 12.19
CA GLU A 514 -12.01 31.56 12.61
C GLU A 514 -12.40 31.73 14.07
N GLU A 515 -13.48 31.08 14.53
CA GLU A 515 -13.84 30.97 15.95
C GLU A 515 -12.77 30.24 16.78
N CYS A 516 -12.04 29.30 16.17
CA CYS A 516 -10.97 28.54 16.82
C CYS A 516 -9.63 29.28 16.86
N GLY A 517 -9.49 30.42 16.17
CA GLY A 517 -8.23 31.16 16.08
C GLY A 517 -7.11 30.38 15.37
N LEU A 518 -7.45 29.50 14.42
CA LEU A 518 -6.48 28.70 13.68
C LEU A 518 -5.86 29.51 12.54
N GLU A 519 -4.68 30.07 12.80
CA GLU A 519 -3.86 30.72 11.78
C GLU A 519 -3.24 29.66 10.85
N MET A 520 -3.73 29.60 9.62
CA MET A 520 -3.35 28.62 8.59
C MET A 520 -3.21 29.32 7.25
N PHE A 521 -2.29 28.85 6.40
CA PHE A 521 -2.01 29.40 5.07
C PHE A 521 -2.05 28.29 4.00
N PHE A 522 -2.07 28.64 2.71
CA PHE A 522 -2.02 27.68 1.60
C PHE A 522 -0.59 27.12 1.37
N SER A 523 0.05 26.66 2.45
CA SER A 523 1.38 26.05 2.47
C SER A 523 1.41 24.89 3.47
N VAL A 524 2.20 23.85 3.16
CA VAL A 524 2.35 22.66 4.01
C VAL A 524 3.82 22.31 4.19
N ASP A 525 4.20 22.02 5.43
CA ASP A 525 5.55 21.56 5.74
C ASP A 525 5.73 20.06 5.45
N LYS A 526 6.87 19.74 4.86
CA LYS A 526 7.32 18.38 4.53
C LYS A 526 8.72 18.17 5.08
N GLU A 527 8.81 17.37 6.12
CA GLU A 527 10.10 16.88 6.59
C GLU A 527 10.64 15.79 5.64
N ILE A 528 11.90 15.93 5.24
CA ILE A 528 12.65 14.97 4.43
C ILE A 528 13.99 14.75 5.12
N LEU A 529 14.23 13.54 5.64
CA LEU A 529 15.49 13.16 6.30
C LEU A 529 15.92 14.10 7.45
N GLY A 530 14.97 14.74 8.15
CA GLY A 530 15.22 15.70 9.22
C GLY A 530 15.25 17.18 8.78
N GLU A 531 15.20 17.47 7.48
CA GLU A 531 15.09 18.83 6.94
C GLU A 531 13.61 19.17 6.68
N VAL A 532 13.10 20.24 7.32
CA VAL A 532 11.73 20.71 7.12
C VAL A 532 11.67 21.67 5.94
N THR A 533 10.91 21.29 4.91
CA THR A 533 10.73 22.08 3.68
C THR A 533 9.27 22.51 3.53
N THR A 534 9.01 23.82 3.45
CA THR A 534 7.67 24.37 3.22
C THR A 534 7.30 24.32 1.73
N HIS A 535 6.13 23.79 1.40
CA HIS A 535 5.63 23.64 0.04
C HIS A 535 4.32 24.44 -0.13
N GLU A 536 4.30 25.42 -1.03
CA GLU A 536 3.07 26.15 -1.37
C GLU A 536 2.08 25.26 -2.13
N LEU A 537 0.82 25.25 -1.71
CA LEU A 537 -0.25 24.46 -2.34
C LEU A 537 -0.78 25.07 -3.65
N LYS A 538 -0.60 26.38 -3.81
CA LYS A 538 -0.91 27.20 -4.98
C LYS A 538 0.05 28.39 -5.02
N PRO A 539 0.21 29.10 -6.15
CA PRO A 539 1.13 30.23 -6.24
C PRO A 539 0.85 31.31 -5.18
N ASP A 540 1.89 31.80 -4.51
CA ASP A 540 1.82 32.78 -3.39
C ASP A 540 1.08 32.22 -2.16
N GLY A 541 0.96 30.89 -2.06
CA GLY A 541 0.17 30.19 -1.06
C GLY A 541 0.59 30.45 0.38
N GLY A 542 1.88 30.72 0.63
CA GLY A 542 2.37 31.09 1.96
C GLY A 542 1.84 32.44 2.48
N ASN A 543 1.37 33.33 1.59
CA ASN A 543 0.78 34.62 1.95
C ASN A 543 -0.77 34.60 1.98
N ILE A 544 -1.40 33.51 1.51
CA ILE A 544 -2.85 33.40 1.44
C ILE A 544 -3.37 32.65 2.68
N GLN A 545 -4.05 33.36 3.57
CA GLN A 545 -4.66 32.79 4.76
C GLN A 545 -5.87 31.91 4.41
N VAL A 546 -6.04 30.82 5.16
CA VAL A 546 -7.22 29.95 5.09
C VAL A 546 -8.37 30.58 5.90
N THR A 547 -9.55 30.69 5.29
CA THR A 547 -10.78 31.25 5.87
C THR A 547 -11.95 30.29 5.68
N GLU A 548 -13.09 30.51 6.34
CA GLU A 548 -14.29 29.69 6.15
C GLU A 548 -14.76 29.64 4.68
N GLU A 549 -14.54 30.72 3.92
CA GLU A 549 -14.88 30.79 2.49
C GLU A 549 -13.98 29.93 1.58
N ASN A 550 -12.72 29.69 1.97
CA ASN A 550 -11.72 29.05 1.11
C ASN A 550 -11.21 27.69 1.62
N LYS A 551 -11.60 27.27 2.84
CA LYS A 551 -11.10 26.03 3.47
C LYS A 551 -11.35 24.76 2.65
N GLU A 552 -12.41 24.69 1.84
CA GLU A 552 -12.62 23.55 0.94
C GLU A 552 -11.55 23.44 -0.16
N GLU A 553 -11.07 24.57 -0.68
CA GLU A 553 -9.96 24.60 -1.64
C GLU A 553 -8.66 24.13 -0.98
N TYR A 554 -8.39 24.62 0.23
CA TYR A 554 -7.25 24.19 1.05
C TYR A 554 -7.29 22.68 1.31
N ILE A 555 -8.40 22.15 1.83
CA ILE A 555 -8.58 20.71 2.11
C ILE A 555 -8.37 19.88 0.84
N ARG A 556 -8.89 20.31 -0.30
CA ARG A 556 -8.72 19.62 -1.60
C ARG A 556 -7.23 19.57 -2.00
N LEU A 557 -6.54 20.70 -1.98
CA LEU A 557 -5.12 20.80 -2.35
C LEU A 557 -4.22 20.00 -1.38
N VAL A 558 -4.48 20.06 -0.08
CA VAL A 558 -3.73 19.28 0.93
C VAL A 558 -3.93 17.79 0.73
N ALA A 559 -5.16 17.32 0.44
CA ALA A 559 -5.41 15.91 0.16
C ALA A 559 -4.72 15.43 -1.13
N GLU A 560 -4.83 16.20 -2.21
CA GLU A 560 -4.18 15.94 -3.50
C GLU A 560 -2.65 15.86 -3.38
N TRP A 561 -2.05 16.81 -2.66
CA TRP A 561 -0.64 16.84 -2.33
C TRP A 561 -0.22 15.68 -1.43
N ARG A 562 -0.93 15.45 -0.32
CA ARG A 562 -0.57 14.41 0.67
C ARG A 562 -0.54 13.02 0.06
N LEU A 563 -1.43 12.75 -0.90
CA LEU A 563 -1.50 11.49 -1.62
C LEU A 563 -0.39 11.36 -2.68
N SER A 564 0.07 12.46 -3.28
CA SER A 564 0.96 12.44 -4.47
C SER A 564 2.43 12.72 -4.17
N ARG A 565 2.72 13.43 -3.07
CA ARG A 565 4.07 13.91 -2.72
C ARG A 565 5.14 12.81 -2.74
N GLY A 566 6.17 13.00 -3.56
CA GLY A 566 7.34 12.12 -3.65
C GLY A 566 7.09 10.77 -4.33
N VAL A 567 5.95 10.58 -4.98
CA VAL A 567 5.64 9.38 -5.78
C VAL A 567 5.31 9.71 -7.25
N GLU A 568 5.55 10.94 -7.68
CA GLU A 568 5.17 11.47 -9.00
C GLU A 568 6.00 10.83 -10.12
N GLU A 569 7.33 10.78 -10.00
CA GLU A 569 8.22 10.16 -11.02
C GLU A 569 7.98 8.66 -11.15
N GLN A 570 7.76 7.98 -10.02
CA GLN A 570 7.44 6.57 -9.92
C GLN A 570 6.10 6.26 -10.58
N THR A 571 5.08 7.11 -10.33
CA THR A 571 3.76 7.01 -10.97
C THR A 571 3.88 7.24 -12.48
N GLN A 572 4.66 8.23 -12.92
CA GLN A 572 4.86 8.52 -14.34
C GLN A 572 5.59 7.38 -15.06
N ALA A 573 6.67 6.84 -14.50
CA ALA A 573 7.39 5.71 -15.07
C ALA A 573 6.51 4.44 -15.13
N PHE A 574 5.69 4.21 -14.11
CA PHE A 574 4.66 3.16 -14.13
C PHE A 574 3.65 3.38 -15.28
N LEU A 575 3.06 4.58 -15.40
CA LEU A 575 2.06 4.89 -16.41
C LEU A 575 2.61 4.84 -17.83
N GLU A 576 3.89 5.18 -18.03
CA GLU A 576 4.60 5.02 -19.30
C GLU A 576 4.65 3.53 -19.72
N GLY A 577 5.16 2.67 -18.84
CA GLY A 577 5.25 1.22 -19.11
C GLY A 577 3.89 0.54 -19.25
N PHE A 578 2.88 1.06 -18.55
CA PHE A 578 1.50 0.60 -18.68
C PHE A 578 0.93 0.94 -20.07
N ASN A 579 0.99 2.21 -20.47
CA ASN A 579 0.43 2.69 -21.75
C ASN A 579 1.14 2.12 -22.98
N GLU A 580 2.44 1.83 -22.87
CA GLU A 580 3.22 1.08 -23.87
C GLU A 580 2.53 -0.25 -24.27
N VAL A 581 2.01 -1.00 -23.29
CA VAL A 581 1.36 -2.30 -23.53
C VAL A 581 -0.15 -2.14 -23.73
N LEU A 582 -0.84 -1.41 -22.86
CA LEU A 582 -2.29 -1.22 -22.88
C LEU A 582 -2.62 0.28 -22.79
N PRO A 583 -2.98 0.94 -23.91
CA PRO A 583 -3.36 2.34 -23.91
C PRO A 583 -4.57 2.61 -23.00
N GLN A 584 -4.42 3.54 -22.06
CA GLN A 584 -5.36 3.81 -20.99
C GLN A 584 -6.77 4.24 -21.46
N GLN A 585 -6.89 4.77 -22.69
CA GLN A 585 -8.18 5.06 -23.34
C GLN A 585 -9.15 3.85 -23.34
N TYR A 586 -8.64 2.61 -23.37
CA TYR A 586 -9.50 1.41 -23.31
C TYR A 586 -10.07 1.12 -21.92
N LEU A 587 -9.61 1.84 -20.89
CA LEU A 587 -10.05 1.71 -19.50
C LEU A 587 -10.93 2.87 -19.02
N GLN A 588 -11.13 3.92 -19.81
CA GLN A 588 -11.82 5.17 -19.39
C GLN A 588 -13.26 4.99 -18.87
N TYR A 589 -13.91 3.87 -19.21
CA TYR A 589 -15.27 3.54 -18.76
C TYR A 589 -15.34 2.83 -17.40
N PHE A 590 -14.20 2.33 -16.89
CA PHE A 590 -14.16 1.64 -15.61
C PHE A 590 -14.03 2.61 -14.43
N ASP A 591 -14.57 2.24 -13.28
CA ASP A 591 -14.18 2.83 -12.00
C ASP A 591 -13.05 2.06 -11.32
N ALA A 592 -12.49 2.64 -10.26
CA ALA A 592 -11.34 2.08 -9.57
C ALA A 592 -11.65 0.74 -8.87
N LYS A 593 -12.91 0.48 -8.51
CA LYS A 593 -13.36 -0.82 -7.95
C LYS A 593 -13.55 -1.86 -9.04
N GLU A 594 -14.07 -1.47 -10.20
CA GLU A 594 -14.15 -2.34 -11.37
C GLU A 594 -12.74 -2.73 -11.83
N LEU A 595 -11.78 -1.79 -11.90
CA LEU A 595 -10.38 -2.07 -12.26
C LEU A 595 -9.70 -3.02 -11.26
N GLU A 596 -9.94 -2.86 -9.95
CA GLU A 596 -9.48 -3.84 -8.94
C GLU A 596 -10.02 -5.24 -9.28
N VAL A 597 -11.32 -5.38 -9.57
CA VAL A 597 -11.92 -6.68 -9.93
C VAL A 597 -11.32 -7.23 -11.23
N MET A 598 -11.03 -6.39 -12.23
CA MET A 598 -10.36 -6.83 -13.47
C MET A 598 -8.97 -7.44 -13.21
N LEU A 599 -8.26 -6.96 -12.19
CA LEU A 599 -6.90 -7.38 -11.84
C LEU A 599 -6.85 -8.52 -10.82
N CYS A 600 -7.63 -8.44 -9.75
CA CYS A 600 -7.59 -9.43 -8.66
C CYS A 600 -8.48 -10.64 -8.92
N GLY A 601 -9.54 -10.49 -9.72
CA GLY A 601 -10.58 -11.49 -9.98
C GLY A 601 -11.65 -11.56 -8.88
N MET A 602 -12.86 -11.96 -9.25
CA MET A 602 -13.92 -12.31 -8.30
C MET A 602 -13.59 -13.61 -7.56
N GLN A 603 -14.10 -13.73 -6.33
CA GLN A 603 -14.23 -14.99 -5.60
C GLN A 603 -15.69 -15.21 -5.17
N GLU A 604 -16.12 -16.46 -4.98
CA GLU A 604 -17.41 -16.73 -4.33
C GLU A 604 -17.31 -16.35 -2.84
N ILE A 605 -18.34 -15.67 -2.34
CA ILE A 605 -18.39 -15.18 -0.95
C ILE A 605 -19.20 -16.15 -0.08
N ASP A 606 -18.55 -16.78 0.89
CA ASP A 606 -19.22 -17.62 1.89
C ASP A 606 -20.08 -16.75 2.83
N LEU A 607 -21.39 -16.84 2.64
CA LEU A 607 -22.37 -16.09 3.43
C LEU A 607 -22.52 -16.60 4.87
N VAL A 608 -22.12 -17.85 5.14
CA VAL A 608 -22.18 -18.45 6.48
C VAL A 608 -21.01 -17.96 7.32
N ASP A 609 -19.79 -17.93 6.76
CA ASP A 609 -18.65 -17.29 7.41
C ASP A 609 -18.87 -15.78 7.58
N TRP A 610 -19.28 -15.05 6.53
CA TRP A 610 -19.55 -13.61 6.64
C TRP A 610 -20.56 -13.30 7.77
N GLN A 611 -21.67 -14.04 7.84
CA GLN A 611 -22.67 -13.86 8.88
C GLN A 611 -22.21 -14.30 10.28
N ARG A 612 -21.33 -15.32 10.37
CA ARG A 612 -20.74 -15.80 11.63
C ARG A 612 -19.69 -14.84 12.18
N SER A 613 -18.91 -14.24 11.30
CA SER A 613 -17.73 -13.41 11.62
C SER A 613 -18.05 -11.91 11.71
N THR A 614 -19.30 -11.50 11.47
CA THR A 614 -19.76 -10.11 11.62
C THR A 614 -20.06 -9.70 13.07
N ILE A 615 -19.60 -8.52 13.47
CA ILE A 615 -19.90 -7.84 14.74
C ILE A 615 -21.04 -6.82 14.54
N TYR A 616 -21.89 -6.64 15.56
CA TYR A 616 -22.99 -5.66 15.55
C TYR A 616 -22.78 -4.64 16.68
N ARG A 617 -22.87 -3.34 16.36
CA ARG A 617 -22.83 -2.23 17.32
C ARG A 617 -24.14 -1.46 17.29
N HIS A 618 -24.71 -1.17 18.45
CA HIS A 618 -26.00 -0.46 18.57
C HIS A 618 -27.20 -1.15 17.85
N TYR A 619 -26.98 -2.40 17.39
CA TYR A 619 -27.96 -3.37 16.89
C TYR A 619 -27.71 -4.72 17.58
N ALA A 620 -28.75 -5.56 17.66
CA ALA A 620 -28.63 -6.97 18.02
C ALA A 620 -28.78 -7.85 16.76
N ARG A 621 -28.31 -9.10 16.81
CA ARG A 621 -28.52 -10.09 15.74
C ARG A 621 -30.01 -10.35 15.43
N SER A 622 -30.90 -10.06 16.39
CA SER A 622 -32.37 -10.13 16.28
C SER A 622 -33.03 -8.83 15.80
N SER A 623 -32.30 -7.73 15.60
CA SER A 623 -32.86 -6.48 15.10
C SER A 623 -33.35 -6.63 13.65
N LYS A 624 -34.52 -6.06 13.33
CA LYS A 624 -35.16 -6.20 12.00
C LYS A 624 -34.21 -5.83 10.85
N GLN A 625 -33.47 -4.72 11.00
CA GLN A 625 -32.50 -4.23 10.02
C GLN A 625 -31.35 -5.21 9.77
N ILE A 626 -30.94 -6.00 10.77
CA ILE A 626 -29.91 -7.04 10.62
C ILE A 626 -30.49 -8.27 9.92
N GLY A 627 -31.72 -8.68 10.24
CA GLY A 627 -32.43 -9.72 9.49
C GLY A 627 -32.59 -9.35 8.01
N TRP A 628 -33.02 -8.11 7.75
CA TRP A 628 -33.15 -7.52 6.41
C TRP A 628 -31.82 -7.42 5.66
N PHE A 629 -30.73 -7.00 6.32
CA PHE A 629 -29.40 -6.98 5.70
C PHE A 629 -28.98 -8.39 5.23
N TRP A 630 -29.16 -9.42 6.06
CA TRP A 630 -28.81 -10.79 5.68
C TRP A 630 -29.80 -11.46 4.73
N GLN A 631 -31.02 -10.95 4.60
CA GLN A 631 -31.94 -11.28 3.51
C GLN A 631 -31.43 -10.68 2.19
N PHE A 632 -31.13 -9.37 2.19
CA PHE A 632 -30.60 -8.64 1.04
C PHE A 632 -29.34 -9.30 0.48
N VAL A 633 -28.35 -9.59 1.33
CA VAL A 633 -27.09 -10.26 0.93
C VAL A 633 -27.32 -11.64 0.28
N LYS A 634 -28.41 -12.35 0.64
CA LYS A 634 -28.79 -13.63 0.03
C LYS A 634 -29.52 -13.45 -1.31
N GLU A 635 -30.38 -12.44 -1.43
CA GLU A 635 -31.13 -12.14 -2.66
C GLU A 635 -30.23 -11.61 -3.79
N ILE A 636 -29.20 -10.81 -3.47
CA ILE A 636 -28.29 -10.25 -4.48
C ILE A 636 -27.29 -11.28 -5.03
N ASP A 637 -26.84 -11.07 -6.27
CA ASP A 637 -25.80 -11.84 -6.95
C ASP A 637 -24.38 -11.61 -6.40
N ASN A 638 -23.42 -12.46 -6.80
CA ASN A 638 -22.04 -12.39 -6.30
C ASN A 638 -21.32 -11.09 -6.67
N GLU A 639 -21.65 -10.47 -7.81
CA GLU A 639 -21.08 -9.17 -8.21
C GLU A 639 -21.49 -8.07 -7.22
N LYS A 640 -22.79 -8.00 -6.85
CA LYS A 640 -23.28 -7.05 -5.85
C LYS A 640 -22.79 -7.38 -4.43
N ARG A 641 -22.60 -8.66 -4.08
CA ARG A 641 -21.94 -9.05 -2.82
C ARG A 641 -20.50 -8.53 -2.75
N MET A 642 -19.74 -8.59 -3.85
CA MET A 642 -18.40 -7.98 -3.89
C MET A 642 -18.44 -6.46 -3.88
N ARG A 643 -19.36 -5.81 -4.61
CA ARG A 643 -19.50 -4.33 -4.55
C ARG A 643 -19.82 -3.86 -3.13
N LEU A 644 -20.61 -4.62 -2.37
CA LEU A 644 -20.86 -4.41 -0.94
C LEU A 644 -19.62 -4.67 -0.08
N LEU A 645 -18.82 -5.71 -0.37
CA LEU A 645 -17.54 -5.95 0.30
C LEU A 645 -16.57 -4.78 0.07
N GLN A 646 -16.34 -4.38 -1.19
CA GLN A 646 -15.53 -3.23 -1.58
C GLN A 646 -16.06 -1.91 -0.99
N PHE A 647 -17.38 -1.76 -0.82
CA PHE A 647 -17.96 -0.60 -0.16
C PHE A 647 -17.56 -0.52 1.32
N VAL A 648 -17.52 -1.65 2.04
CA VAL A 648 -17.29 -1.69 3.50
C VAL A 648 -15.83 -1.88 3.89
N THR A 649 -15.03 -2.56 3.07
CA THR A 649 -13.62 -2.94 3.37
C THR A 649 -12.60 -2.26 2.44
N GLY A 650 -13.03 -1.68 1.32
CA GLY A 650 -12.16 -1.01 0.35
C GLY A 650 -11.51 -1.93 -0.68
N THR A 651 -11.68 -3.25 -0.58
CA THR A 651 -11.11 -4.24 -1.53
C THR A 651 -12.11 -5.37 -1.84
N CYS A 652 -11.95 -6.04 -2.98
CA CYS A 652 -12.75 -7.22 -3.35
C CYS A 652 -12.16 -8.54 -2.79
N ARG A 653 -10.96 -8.50 -2.21
CA ARG A 653 -10.21 -9.67 -1.73
C ARG A 653 -10.57 -10.02 -0.29
N LEU A 654 -10.55 -11.32 0.04
CA LEU A 654 -10.63 -11.80 1.42
C LEU A 654 -9.34 -12.53 1.85
N PRO A 655 -8.96 -12.48 3.15
CA PRO A 655 -7.85 -13.27 3.70
C PRO A 655 -8.01 -14.78 3.48
N VAL A 656 -6.91 -15.52 3.61
CA VAL A 656 -6.94 -17.00 3.56
C VAL A 656 -7.74 -17.59 4.74
N GLY A 657 -7.87 -16.89 5.87
CA GLY A 657 -8.79 -17.25 6.95
C GLY A 657 -10.28 -16.94 6.70
N GLY A 658 -10.63 -16.28 5.60
CA GLY A 658 -11.99 -15.78 5.36
C GLY A 658 -12.31 -14.50 6.16
N PHE A 659 -13.57 -14.31 6.53
CA PHE A 659 -14.04 -13.16 7.30
C PHE A 659 -13.59 -13.17 8.76
N ALA A 660 -13.18 -14.33 9.29
CA ALA A 660 -12.66 -14.47 10.64
C ALA A 660 -11.36 -13.67 10.85
N ASP A 661 -10.51 -13.60 9.82
CA ASP A 661 -9.16 -13.03 9.86
C ASP A 661 -9.08 -11.70 9.10
N LEU A 662 -10.21 -11.00 8.93
CA LEU A 662 -10.24 -9.66 8.35
C LEU A 662 -9.34 -8.68 9.12
N MET A 663 -8.61 -7.85 8.39
CA MET A 663 -7.73 -6.82 8.92
C MET A 663 -8.22 -5.43 8.52
N GLY A 664 -7.90 -4.44 9.33
CA GLY A 664 -8.11 -3.02 9.06
C GLY A 664 -6.81 -2.24 9.18
N SER A 665 -6.93 -0.93 9.41
CA SER A 665 -5.78 -0.01 9.57
C SER A 665 -4.99 -0.14 10.90
N ASN A 666 -5.57 -0.86 11.87
CA ASN A 666 -5.09 -0.98 13.25
C ASN A 666 -5.15 -2.46 13.74
N GLY A 667 -4.83 -3.42 12.89
CA GLY A 667 -4.80 -4.85 13.22
C GLY A 667 -6.01 -5.66 12.77
N PRO A 668 -6.17 -6.88 13.31
CA PRO A 668 -7.31 -7.76 13.07
C PRO A 668 -8.64 -7.09 13.45
N GLN A 669 -9.46 -6.80 12.45
CA GLN A 669 -10.66 -5.97 12.57
C GLN A 669 -11.78 -6.56 11.71
N LYS A 670 -12.75 -7.18 12.37
CA LYS A 670 -13.85 -7.91 11.73
C LYS A 670 -14.87 -6.97 11.10
N PHE A 671 -15.60 -7.48 10.09
CA PHE A 671 -16.74 -6.80 9.48
C PHE A 671 -17.75 -6.36 10.54
N CYS A 672 -18.10 -5.08 10.55
CA CYS A 672 -18.91 -4.48 11.61
C CYS A 672 -20.12 -3.73 11.04
N ILE A 673 -21.32 -3.96 11.58
CA ILE A 673 -22.52 -3.17 11.26
C ILE A 673 -22.89 -2.33 12.49
N GLU A 674 -22.91 -1.01 12.32
CA GLU A 674 -23.20 -0.05 13.39
C GLU A 674 -24.46 0.78 13.08
N LYS A 675 -25.36 0.92 14.06
CA LYS A 675 -26.55 1.77 13.92
C LYS A 675 -26.18 3.25 14.04
N VAL A 676 -26.22 3.97 12.92
CA VAL A 676 -25.90 5.41 12.85
C VAL A 676 -27.00 6.17 12.09
N GLY A 677 -27.30 7.39 12.49
CA GLY A 677 -28.09 8.32 11.68
C GLY A 677 -29.61 8.15 11.70
N LYS A 678 -30.26 8.75 10.70
CA LYS A 678 -31.72 8.84 10.53
C LYS A 678 -32.20 7.97 9.35
N GLU A 679 -33.46 7.57 9.37
CA GLU A 679 -34.06 6.68 8.36
C GLU A 679 -34.01 7.18 6.90
N ASN A 680 -33.78 8.47 6.67
CA ASN A 680 -33.66 9.05 5.34
C ASN A 680 -32.20 9.11 4.83
N TRP A 681 -31.21 8.85 5.71
CA TRP A 681 -29.79 8.88 5.34
C TRP A 681 -29.40 7.66 4.50
N LEU A 682 -28.34 7.81 3.71
CA LEU A 682 -27.71 6.69 3.02
C LEU A 682 -26.83 5.87 3.99
N PRO A 683 -26.59 4.57 3.72
CA PRO A 683 -25.57 3.81 4.40
C PRO A 683 -24.20 4.41 4.11
N ARG A 684 -23.31 4.43 5.09
CA ARG A 684 -21.93 4.92 4.91
C ARG A 684 -20.95 3.83 5.32
N SER A 685 -19.70 4.00 4.94
CA SER A 685 -18.65 3.04 5.26
C SER A 685 -17.35 3.70 5.67
N HIS A 686 -16.63 3.01 6.54
CA HIS A 686 -15.26 3.32 6.94
C HIS A 686 -14.40 2.08 6.69
N THR A 687 -13.67 2.09 5.58
CA THR A 687 -12.93 0.92 5.07
C THR A 687 -11.84 0.48 6.05
N CYS A 688 -11.12 1.44 6.63
CA CYS A 688 -10.10 1.25 7.66
C CYS A 688 -10.56 0.52 8.93
N PHE A 689 -11.87 0.44 9.16
CA PHE A 689 -12.48 -0.26 10.30
C PHE A 689 -13.41 -1.41 9.86
N ASN A 690 -13.46 -1.75 8.57
CA ASN A 690 -14.42 -2.71 7.99
C ASN A 690 -15.87 -2.46 8.44
N ARG A 691 -16.26 -1.17 8.61
CA ARG A 691 -17.54 -0.77 9.22
C ARG A 691 -18.54 -0.26 8.19
N LEU A 692 -19.75 -0.81 8.27
CA LEU A 692 -20.98 -0.31 7.65
C LEU A 692 -21.80 0.47 8.69
N ASP A 693 -21.91 1.78 8.52
CA ASP A 693 -22.92 2.61 9.19
C ASP A 693 -24.28 2.32 8.51
N LEU A 694 -25.18 1.62 9.20
CA LEU A 694 -26.48 1.19 8.66
C LEU A 694 -27.64 1.92 9.37
N PRO A 695 -28.31 2.88 8.71
CA PRO A 695 -29.42 3.62 9.29
C PRO A 695 -30.63 2.75 9.70
N PRO A 696 -31.42 3.18 10.69
CA PRO A 696 -32.55 2.41 11.21
C PRO A 696 -33.79 2.53 10.31
N TYR A 697 -33.70 2.00 9.09
CA TYR A 697 -34.78 1.95 8.11
C TYR A 697 -36.04 1.27 8.65
N LYS A 698 -37.21 1.66 8.13
CA LYS A 698 -38.53 1.17 8.56
C LYS A 698 -39.03 -0.06 7.78
N SER A 699 -38.49 -0.32 6.59
CA SER A 699 -38.90 -1.46 5.74
C SER A 699 -37.71 -2.15 5.07
N TYR A 700 -37.94 -3.38 4.58
CA TYR A 700 -36.97 -4.13 3.79
C TYR A 700 -36.62 -3.40 2.48
N GLU A 701 -37.63 -2.96 1.73
CA GLU A 701 -37.41 -2.32 0.42
C GLU A 701 -36.64 -0.98 0.55
N GLN A 702 -36.87 -0.21 1.62
CA GLN A 702 -36.08 1.00 1.90
C GLN A 702 -34.60 0.67 2.13
N LEU A 703 -34.31 -0.37 2.92
CA LEU A 703 -32.95 -0.85 3.16
C LEU A 703 -32.30 -1.35 1.86
N LYS A 704 -33.05 -2.08 1.03
CA LYS A 704 -32.60 -2.64 -0.26
C LYS A 704 -32.31 -1.54 -1.28
N GLU A 705 -33.20 -0.57 -1.45
CA GLU A 705 -33.02 0.61 -2.29
C GLU A 705 -31.76 1.39 -1.89
N LYS A 706 -31.64 1.76 -0.60
CA LYS A 706 -30.53 2.59 -0.13
C LYS A 706 -29.19 1.87 -0.13
N LEU A 707 -29.14 0.55 0.12
CA LEU A 707 -27.91 -0.23 -0.02
C LEU A 707 -27.48 -0.40 -1.48
N LEU A 708 -28.40 -0.72 -2.41
CA LEU A 708 -28.07 -0.82 -3.84
C LEU A 708 -27.51 0.50 -4.37
N PHE A 709 -28.16 1.62 -4.05
CA PHE A 709 -27.71 2.95 -4.45
C PHE A 709 -26.29 3.26 -3.93
N ALA A 710 -26.00 2.98 -2.65
CA ALA A 710 -24.68 3.27 -2.06
C ALA A 710 -23.54 2.40 -2.64
N ILE A 711 -23.80 1.12 -2.96
CA ILE A 711 -22.77 0.22 -3.52
C ILE A 711 -22.54 0.43 -5.03
N GLU A 712 -23.51 1.00 -5.75
CA GLU A 712 -23.39 1.28 -7.19
C GLU A 712 -22.85 2.69 -7.49
N GLU A 713 -23.22 3.71 -6.71
CA GLU A 713 -22.86 5.12 -6.99
C GLU A 713 -21.71 5.68 -6.13
N THR A 714 -20.82 4.80 -5.62
CA THR A 714 -19.83 5.18 -4.59
C THR A 714 -18.80 6.25 -5.00
N GLU A 715 -18.65 6.60 -6.28
CA GLU A 715 -17.68 7.62 -6.72
C GLU A 715 -18.08 9.06 -6.37
N GLY A 716 -19.34 9.34 -6.01
CA GLY A 716 -19.83 10.71 -5.78
C GLY A 716 -19.93 11.17 -4.32
N PHE A 717 -19.85 10.27 -3.33
CA PHE A 717 -20.25 10.58 -1.94
C PHE A 717 -19.15 11.23 -1.09
N GLY A 718 -18.86 12.49 -1.42
CA GLY A 718 -18.15 13.46 -0.58
C GLY A 718 -18.84 14.84 -0.49
N GLN A 719 -19.94 15.05 -1.24
CA GLN A 719 -20.75 16.27 -1.25
C GLN A 719 -22.03 16.10 -0.42
N GLU A 720 -21.86 16.04 0.90
CA GLU A 720 -22.80 16.56 1.92
C GLU A 720 -22.03 17.53 2.83
#